data_AF-A0AAN6EIQ0-F1
#
_entry.id   AF-A0AAN6EIQ0-F1
#
_cell.length_a   1.000
_cell.length_b   1.000
_cell.length_c   1.000
_cell.angle_alpha   90.00
_cell.angle_beta   90.00
_cell.angle_gamma   90.00
#
_symmetry.space_group_name_H-M   'P 1'
#
loop_
_entity.id
_entity.type
_entity.pdbx_description
1 polymer ?
#
loop_
_entity_poly.entity_id
_entity_poly.type
_entity_poly.pdbx_seq_one_letter_code
_entity_poly.pdbx_strand_id
1 'polypeptide(L)'
;MLRNKSFVKRTRKGNIVRTVKEHYLRDDIICGTSSCVHPVCNASTQPKPLSPSPRDSIKWKRHYVVPDTNALVNHIDIFERPIINNVVVLSTVLDELRGLSMPTYTRVRAILRDEERAWFVFSNEHHRETFIERNADESPNDRNDRAIRTAVVWLTKHLKPLEITPVMVTNDEDNLRKASDVAACRMDELLGVYSEHPELPDMMGSVNITDRKSDDVWTGYDEHLSPVQVQAGLKGGLLVQGTLQIAPYNYLEGSVYATLPDGTEQRVLVVGRNDMNRAVQGDKVAVQIWPKAQWRNAPSTALVDEDEDKVPSVTEEPKKDDGGSAKRVRRADGSATKADKLDDPAALDTKLGEPTGHVVGIIRRNWRSYCAFLDPNFTTRNARASNAPTTVSVLAMDRRIPKIKIRTRQADSLAGQRFVVALDSWPRESRYPLGHFVRALGSAGDKATETEVLLLEHDVPFQPFTQRVREDLPAEGAAWTFDAERDQVVSGKRHDLRSLDVCSIDPPGCTDIDDALHATRLPNGNFQVGVHIADVTNFVKPKTAMDTEAAYRSTTVYLVDRRIDMLPELLGTNLCSLMSNVDRLAFSCMWELDNDANIVSAQFHKSVIHSKASLTYDQAQARIDDSAQHDTITTSIRDLNMLAKKLRARRMEAGALTLSSPEVRFRLENDSQDPVDVELKALKETNALVEEFMLLANISVARKIY
;
A
#
# COMPACT_ATOMS: atom_id res chain seq x y z
N MET A 1 2.05 -19.23 -38.39
CA MET A 1 1.67 -20.66 -38.41
C MET A 1 0.67 -20.94 -37.29
N LEU A 2 -0.45 -21.61 -37.55
CA LEU A 2 -1.44 -21.95 -36.52
C LEU A 2 -1.12 -23.31 -35.88
N ARG A 3 -1.17 -23.39 -34.55
CA ARG A 3 -1.03 -24.61 -33.74
C ARG A 3 -2.20 -24.70 -32.75
N ASN A 4 -2.44 -25.89 -32.19
CA ASN A 4 -3.46 -26.12 -31.17
C ASN A 4 -2.80 -26.47 -29.83
N LYS A 5 -3.14 -25.74 -28.77
CA LYS A 5 -2.72 -26.04 -27.39
C LYS A 5 -3.89 -26.64 -26.64
N SER A 6 -3.81 -27.93 -26.31
CA SER A 6 -4.84 -28.60 -25.51
C SER A 6 -4.38 -28.81 -24.07
N PHE A 7 -5.21 -28.47 -23.10
CA PHE A 7 -4.95 -28.70 -21.68
C PHE A 7 -6.24 -29.06 -20.95
N VAL A 8 -6.09 -29.74 -19.82
CA VAL A 8 -7.21 -30.16 -18.97
C VAL A 8 -7.28 -29.22 -17.76
N LYS A 9 -8.43 -28.63 -17.51
CA LYS A 9 -8.65 -27.73 -16.36
C LYS A 9 -9.79 -28.24 -15.49
N ARG A 10 -9.64 -28.11 -14.17
CA ARG A 10 -10.73 -28.30 -13.22
C ARG A 10 -11.52 -27.00 -13.09
N THR A 11 -12.83 -27.06 -13.24
CA THR A 11 -13.73 -25.90 -13.07
C THR A 11 -13.95 -25.61 -11.58
N ARG A 12 -14.45 -24.41 -11.24
CA ARG A 12 -14.82 -24.05 -9.85
C ARG A 12 -15.83 -25.02 -9.22
N LYS A 13 -16.66 -25.68 -10.03
CA LYS A 13 -17.63 -26.70 -9.60
C LYS A 13 -17.02 -28.11 -9.47
N GLY A 14 -15.72 -28.27 -9.75
CA GLY A 14 -15.00 -29.53 -9.63
C GLY A 14 -14.93 -30.38 -10.90
N ASN A 15 -15.68 -30.03 -11.96
CA ASN A 15 -15.69 -30.78 -13.23
C ASN A 15 -14.36 -30.63 -13.97
N ILE A 16 -13.90 -31.71 -14.60
CA ILE A 16 -12.70 -31.74 -15.43
C ILE A 16 -13.11 -31.44 -16.88
N VAL A 17 -12.57 -30.38 -17.46
CA VAL A 17 -12.89 -29.94 -18.83
C VAL A 17 -11.62 -29.89 -19.67
N ARG A 18 -11.63 -30.57 -20.82
CA ARG A 18 -10.59 -30.41 -21.84
C ARG A 18 -10.83 -29.12 -22.60
N THR A 19 -9.86 -28.22 -22.58
CA THR A 19 -9.88 -26.96 -23.32
C THR A 19 -8.87 -27.02 -24.45
N VAL A 20 -9.28 -26.70 -25.67
CA VAL A 20 -8.40 -26.53 -26.82
C VAL A 20 -8.38 -25.05 -27.18
N LYS A 21 -7.20 -24.47 -27.30
CA LYS A 21 -7.01 -23.08 -27.76
C LYS A 21 -6.15 -23.06 -29.01
N GLU A 22 -6.52 -22.20 -29.94
CA GLU A 22 -5.67 -21.81 -31.05
C GLU A 22 -4.43 -21.05 -30.52
N HIS A 23 -3.28 -21.32 -31.12
CA HIS A 23 -1.99 -20.73 -30.75
C HIS A 23 -1.25 -20.30 -32.03
N TYR A 24 -1.11 -18.99 -32.22
CA TYR A 24 -0.54 -18.41 -33.44
C TYR A 24 0.96 -18.15 -33.27
N LEU A 25 1.76 -18.73 -34.16
CA LEU A 25 3.20 -18.47 -34.28
C LEU A 25 3.46 -17.39 -35.32
N ARG A 26 4.27 -16.42 -34.93
CA ARG A 26 4.56 -15.16 -35.60
C ARG A 26 6.05 -15.03 -35.90
N ASP A 27 6.33 -14.27 -36.96
CA ASP A 27 7.69 -13.97 -37.45
C ASP A 27 8.06 -12.51 -37.27
N ASP A 28 7.12 -11.69 -36.80
CA ASP A 28 7.22 -10.25 -36.63
C ASP A 28 7.46 -9.84 -35.16
N ILE A 29 7.96 -10.77 -34.33
CA ILE A 29 8.29 -10.49 -32.93
C ILE A 29 9.73 -9.96 -32.86
N ILE A 30 9.88 -8.76 -32.30
CA ILE A 30 11.17 -8.07 -32.17
C ILE A 30 11.95 -8.53 -30.92
N CYS A 31 13.27 -8.29 -30.93
CA CYS A 31 14.15 -8.60 -29.80
C CYS A 31 14.20 -7.50 -28.71
N GLY A 32 13.65 -6.30 -28.99
CA GLY A 32 13.61 -5.18 -28.04
C GLY A 32 14.86 -4.30 -27.99
N THR A 33 15.94 -4.66 -28.70
CA THR A 33 17.19 -3.88 -28.80
C THR A 33 17.09 -2.77 -29.83
N SER A 34 17.40 -1.53 -29.42
CA SER A 34 17.32 -0.34 -30.26
C SER A 34 18.27 -0.37 -31.46
N SER A 35 19.50 -0.86 -31.29
CA SER A 35 20.50 -0.99 -32.37
C SER A 35 20.47 -2.34 -33.11
N CYS A 36 19.38 -3.10 -33.03
CA CYS A 36 19.28 -4.36 -33.75
C CYS A 36 19.26 -4.15 -35.27
N VAL A 37 20.16 -4.83 -35.99
CA VAL A 37 20.27 -4.78 -37.46
C VAL A 37 19.36 -5.77 -38.18
N HIS A 38 18.62 -6.61 -37.46
CA HIS A 38 17.76 -7.61 -38.08
C HIS A 38 16.55 -6.94 -38.77
N PRO A 39 16.19 -7.32 -40.02
CA PRO A 39 15.15 -6.64 -40.80
C PRO A 39 13.80 -6.49 -40.08
N VAL A 40 13.38 -7.54 -39.38
CA VAL A 40 12.12 -7.54 -38.59
C VAL A 40 12.18 -6.51 -37.46
N CYS A 41 13.30 -6.45 -36.75
CA CYS A 41 13.48 -5.52 -35.65
C CYS A 41 13.56 -4.09 -36.19
N ASN A 42 14.32 -3.85 -37.26
CA ASN A 42 14.51 -2.52 -37.83
C ASN A 42 13.21 -1.94 -38.42
N ALA A 43 12.40 -2.75 -39.09
CA ALA A 43 11.14 -2.32 -39.71
C ALA A 43 9.99 -2.07 -38.70
N SER A 44 10.15 -2.50 -37.44
CA SER A 44 9.10 -2.35 -36.43
C SER A 44 9.09 -0.96 -35.79
N THR A 45 7.89 -0.41 -35.62
CA THR A 45 7.62 0.83 -34.88
C THR A 45 7.41 0.59 -33.38
N GLN A 46 7.48 -0.67 -32.92
CA GLN A 46 7.33 -0.97 -31.49
C GLN A 46 8.49 -0.41 -30.66
N PRO A 47 8.25 -0.02 -29.40
CA PRO A 47 9.31 0.46 -28.50
C PRO A 47 10.42 -0.58 -28.33
N LYS A 48 11.66 -0.10 -28.36
CA LYS A 48 12.88 -0.91 -28.18
C LYS A 48 13.65 -0.41 -26.96
N PRO A 49 13.19 -0.75 -25.75
CA PRO A 49 13.68 -0.16 -24.51
C PRO A 49 15.08 -0.67 -24.12
N LEU A 50 15.59 -1.75 -24.72
CA LEU A 50 16.91 -2.28 -24.38
C LEU A 50 18.01 -1.40 -25.01
N SER A 51 18.94 -0.96 -24.16
CA SER A 51 20.10 -0.17 -24.55
C SER A 51 21.11 -1.02 -25.34
N PRO A 52 21.78 -0.42 -26.34
CA PRO A 52 22.85 -1.09 -27.08
C PRO A 52 24.20 -1.07 -26.34
N SER A 53 24.28 -0.33 -25.23
CA SER A 53 25.44 -0.23 -24.35
C SER A 53 25.09 -0.78 -22.97
N PRO A 54 24.76 -2.09 -22.85
CA PRO A 54 24.55 -2.69 -21.54
C PRO A 54 25.87 -2.75 -20.75
N ARG A 55 25.75 -3.06 -19.46
CA ARG A 55 26.90 -3.21 -18.56
C ARG A 55 27.93 -4.18 -19.14
N ASP A 56 29.20 -3.78 -19.05
CA ASP A 56 30.33 -4.62 -19.40
C ASP A 56 30.87 -5.33 -18.15
N SER A 57 31.26 -6.60 -18.28
CA SER A 57 31.73 -7.42 -17.17
C SER A 57 32.90 -8.29 -17.60
N ILE A 58 33.79 -8.62 -16.67
CA ILE A 58 34.96 -9.47 -16.95
C ILE A 58 34.53 -10.84 -17.48
N LYS A 59 33.44 -11.41 -16.94
CA LYS A 59 32.98 -12.77 -17.25
C LYS A 59 32.16 -12.85 -18.54
N TRP A 60 31.24 -11.92 -18.79
CA TRP A 60 30.27 -12.00 -19.89
C TRP A 60 30.36 -10.88 -20.92
N LYS A 61 31.32 -9.96 -20.74
CA LYS A 61 31.41 -8.71 -21.49
C LYS A 61 30.10 -7.91 -21.41
N ARG A 62 29.70 -7.24 -22.49
CA ARG A 62 28.37 -6.61 -22.68
C ARG A 62 27.28 -7.69 -22.62
N HIS A 63 26.34 -7.59 -21.69
CA HIS A 63 25.36 -8.64 -21.46
C HIS A 63 23.95 -8.15 -21.14
N TYR A 64 22.96 -8.96 -21.48
CA TYR A 64 21.57 -8.80 -21.04
C TYR A 64 21.22 -9.85 -20.01
N VAL A 65 20.38 -9.50 -19.06
CA VAL A 65 19.95 -10.43 -18.01
C VAL A 65 18.63 -11.09 -18.42
N VAL A 66 18.58 -12.42 -18.42
CA VAL A 66 17.37 -13.20 -18.75
C VAL A 66 16.98 -14.04 -17.53
N PRO A 67 16.15 -13.51 -16.64
CA PRO A 67 15.82 -14.21 -15.40
C PRO A 67 14.81 -15.32 -15.62
N ASP A 68 15.02 -16.42 -14.90
CA ASP A 68 14.06 -17.50 -14.73
C ASP A 68 12.94 -17.10 -13.73
N THR A 69 11.84 -17.85 -13.73
CA THR A 69 10.69 -17.65 -12.83
C THR A 69 11.12 -17.66 -11.36
N ASN A 70 11.90 -18.66 -10.95
CA ASN A 70 12.39 -18.75 -9.57
C ASN A 70 13.36 -17.62 -9.19
N ALA A 71 14.09 -17.05 -10.16
CA ALA A 71 14.94 -15.90 -9.91
C ALA A 71 14.09 -14.66 -9.59
N LEU A 72 13.01 -14.41 -10.36
CA LEU A 72 12.11 -13.30 -10.09
C LEU A 72 11.27 -13.51 -8.83
N VAL A 73 10.77 -14.72 -8.56
CA VAL A 73 9.94 -14.98 -7.36
C VAL A 73 10.74 -14.73 -6.08
N ASN A 74 11.98 -15.20 -6.02
CA ASN A 74 12.78 -15.17 -4.79
C ASN A 74 13.60 -13.89 -4.62
N HIS A 75 13.89 -13.17 -5.71
CA HIS A 75 14.85 -12.06 -5.71
C HIS A 75 14.34 -10.80 -6.42
N ILE A 76 13.01 -10.59 -6.47
CA ILE A 76 12.41 -9.41 -7.12
C ILE A 76 12.94 -8.10 -6.51
N ASP A 77 13.21 -8.06 -5.20
CA ASP A 77 13.76 -6.87 -4.52
C ASP A 77 15.13 -6.48 -5.08
N ILE A 78 15.96 -7.47 -5.44
CA ILE A 78 17.24 -7.25 -6.13
C ILE A 78 16.99 -6.67 -7.53
N PHE A 79 16.09 -7.31 -8.29
CA PHE A 79 15.75 -6.85 -9.64
C PHE A 79 15.08 -5.47 -9.68
N GLU A 80 14.52 -4.98 -8.57
CA GLU A 80 13.99 -3.62 -8.48
C GLU A 80 15.07 -2.55 -8.37
N ARG A 81 16.33 -2.91 -8.10
CA ARG A 81 17.43 -1.96 -8.05
C ARG A 81 17.71 -1.39 -9.46
N PRO A 82 17.74 -0.06 -9.65
CA PRO A 82 17.95 0.55 -10.98
C PRO A 82 19.26 0.13 -11.67
N ILE A 83 20.27 -0.27 -10.90
CA ILE A 83 21.54 -0.80 -11.41
C ILE A 83 21.39 -2.08 -12.23
N ILE A 84 20.32 -2.86 -12.00
CA ILE A 84 19.96 -4.02 -12.81
C ILE A 84 18.98 -3.55 -13.89
N ASN A 85 19.55 -3.27 -15.06
CA ASN A 85 18.88 -2.81 -16.26
C ASN A 85 19.15 -3.77 -17.43
N ASN A 86 18.54 -3.52 -18.59
CA ASN A 86 18.68 -4.35 -19.78
C ASN A 86 18.27 -5.82 -19.53
N VAL A 87 17.08 -5.98 -18.94
CA VAL A 87 16.51 -7.27 -18.57
C VAL A 87 15.50 -7.72 -19.61
N VAL A 88 15.63 -8.96 -20.09
CA VAL A 88 14.68 -9.58 -21.02
C VAL A 88 13.83 -10.60 -20.27
N VAL A 89 12.56 -10.25 -20.03
CA VAL A 89 11.59 -11.14 -19.42
C VAL A 89 10.90 -11.95 -20.51
N LEU A 90 10.94 -13.28 -20.41
CA LEU A 90 10.28 -14.15 -21.39
C LEU A 90 8.78 -14.24 -21.11
N SER A 91 7.96 -14.36 -22.15
CA SER A 91 6.50 -14.53 -21.98
C SER A 91 6.13 -15.80 -21.19
N THR A 92 6.91 -16.88 -21.31
CA THR A 92 6.74 -18.09 -20.48
C THR A 92 6.88 -17.76 -19.00
N VAL A 93 7.95 -17.05 -18.62
CA VAL A 93 8.23 -16.63 -17.23
C VAL A 93 7.12 -15.70 -16.72
N LEU A 94 6.70 -14.74 -17.54
CA LEU A 94 5.66 -13.79 -17.16
C LEU A 94 4.29 -14.47 -16.93
N ASP A 95 3.95 -15.48 -17.73
CA ASP A 95 2.72 -16.27 -17.56
C ASP A 95 2.79 -17.20 -16.33
N GLU A 96 3.95 -17.79 -16.04
CA GLU A 96 4.16 -18.56 -14.81
C GLU A 96 4.04 -17.69 -13.56
N LEU A 97 4.66 -16.50 -13.56
CA LEU A 97 4.53 -15.54 -12.47
C LEU A 97 3.07 -15.17 -12.18
N ARG A 98 2.25 -14.97 -13.22
CA ARG A 98 0.82 -14.69 -13.05
C ARG A 98 0.09 -15.82 -12.30
N GLY A 99 0.52 -17.07 -12.50
CA GLY A 99 -0.05 -18.24 -11.82
C GLY A 99 0.51 -18.48 -10.42
N LEU A 100 1.81 -18.23 -10.22
CA LEU A 100 2.53 -18.52 -8.98
C LEU A 100 2.47 -17.38 -7.95
N SER A 101 2.76 -16.14 -8.38
CA SER A 101 2.82 -14.96 -7.52
C SER A 101 2.31 -13.72 -8.25
N MET A 102 1.02 -13.43 -8.08
CA MET A 102 0.41 -12.22 -8.62
C MET A 102 1.06 -10.91 -8.11
N PRO A 103 1.52 -10.81 -6.84
CA PRO A 103 2.29 -9.65 -6.38
C PRO A 103 3.58 -9.45 -7.17
N THR A 104 4.40 -10.49 -7.33
CA THR A 104 5.65 -10.42 -8.12
C THR A 104 5.36 -10.06 -9.58
N TYR A 105 4.34 -10.67 -10.18
CA TYR A 105 3.89 -10.31 -11.53
C TYR A 105 3.57 -8.81 -11.65
N THR A 106 2.86 -8.25 -10.66
CA THR A 106 2.48 -6.83 -10.66
C THR A 106 3.71 -5.93 -10.55
N ARG A 107 4.66 -6.27 -9.68
CA ARG A 107 5.97 -5.58 -9.54
C ARG A 107 6.76 -5.61 -10.84
N VAL A 108 6.92 -6.78 -11.46
CA VAL A 108 7.58 -6.92 -12.78
C VAL A 108 6.88 -6.09 -13.85
N ARG A 109 5.53 -6.05 -13.86
CA ARG A 109 4.77 -5.21 -14.79
C ARG A 109 4.92 -3.72 -14.53
N ALA A 110 5.13 -3.30 -13.28
CA ALA A 110 5.45 -1.92 -12.94
C ALA A 110 6.84 -1.54 -13.50
N ILE A 111 7.86 -2.38 -13.28
CA ILE A 111 9.21 -2.16 -13.83
C ILE A 111 9.17 -2.10 -15.37
N LEU A 112 8.42 -2.97 -16.03
CA LEU A 112 8.25 -2.98 -17.49
C LEU A 112 7.54 -1.73 -18.04
N ARG A 113 6.82 -0.98 -17.21
CA ARG A 113 6.18 0.28 -17.60
C ARG A 113 7.12 1.47 -17.44
N ASP A 114 8.18 1.32 -16.66
CA ASP A 114 9.19 2.34 -16.42
C ASP A 114 10.27 2.28 -17.52
N GLU A 115 10.33 3.36 -18.31
CA GLU A 115 11.18 3.44 -19.49
C GLU A 115 12.67 3.60 -19.13
N GLU A 116 12.98 4.13 -17.94
CA GLU A 116 14.36 4.29 -17.47
C GLU A 116 15.00 2.95 -17.11
N ARG A 117 14.19 1.92 -16.80
CA ARG A 117 14.66 0.62 -16.36
C ARG A 117 15.24 -0.23 -17.49
N ALA A 118 14.89 0.06 -18.74
CA ALA A 118 15.29 -0.73 -19.92
C ALA A 118 14.94 -2.23 -19.78
N TRP A 119 13.68 -2.54 -19.48
CA TRP A 119 13.17 -3.93 -19.44
C TRP A 119 12.31 -4.22 -20.67
N PHE A 120 12.35 -5.45 -21.17
CA PHE A 120 11.59 -5.87 -22.35
C PHE A 120 10.95 -7.24 -22.17
N VAL A 121 9.71 -7.41 -22.67
CA VAL A 121 9.07 -8.72 -22.74
C VAL A 121 9.28 -9.36 -24.11
N PHE A 122 10.08 -10.41 -24.17
CA PHE A 122 10.23 -11.20 -25.39
C PHE A 122 9.15 -12.28 -25.45
N SER A 123 8.30 -12.20 -26.48
CA SER A 123 7.15 -13.09 -26.67
C SER A 123 7.54 -14.46 -27.24
N ASN A 124 8.40 -15.19 -26.52
CA ASN A 124 8.94 -16.48 -26.95
C ASN A 124 7.88 -17.56 -27.23
N GLU A 125 6.73 -17.54 -26.55
CA GLU A 125 5.65 -18.49 -26.84
C GLU A 125 5.00 -18.26 -28.21
N HIS A 126 5.03 -17.04 -28.74
CA HIS A 126 4.42 -16.71 -30.02
C HIS A 126 5.44 -16.59 -31.14
N HIS A 127 6.74 -16.65 -30.85
CA HIS A 127 7.79 -16.52 -31.85
C HIS A 127 8.11 -17.88 -32.48
N ARG A 128 8.10 -17.93 -33.81
CA ARG A 128 8.14 -19.20 -34.57
C ARG A 128 9.35 -20.07 -34.26
N GLU A 129 10.53 -19.48 -34.07
CA GLU A 129 11.77 -20.25 -33.87
C GLU A 129 12.03 -20.61 -32.41
N THR A 130 11.34 -19.98 -31.46
CA THR A 130 11.56 -20.20 -30.02
C THR A 130 10.41 -20.95 -29.36
N PHE A 131 9.28 -21.11 -30.05
CA PHE A 131 8.18 -21.94 -29.58
C PHE A 131 8.57 -23.42 -29.56
N ILE A 132 8.25 -24.08 -28.44
CA ILE A 132 8.45 -25.51 -28.26
C ILE A 132 7.18 -26.20 -27.76
N GLU A 133 6.96 -27.43 -28.21
CA GLU A 133 5.91 -28.32 -27.72
C GLU A 133 6.41 -29.14 -26.52
N ARG A 134 5.48 -29.57 -25.67
CA ARG A 134 5.77 -30.42 -24.50
C ARG A 134 5.96 -31.86 -24.95
N ASN A 135 7.03 -32.50 -24.51
CA ASN A 135 7.28 -33.92 -24.79
C ASN A 135 6.36 -34.81 -23.94
N ALA A 136 6.12 -36.06 -24.36
CA ALA A 136 5.18 -36.97 -23.70
C ALA A 136 5.52 -37.23 -22.21
N ASP A 137 6.81 -37.39 -21.91
CA ASP A 137 7.31 -37.75 -20.56
C ASP A 137 7.87 -36.55 -19.77
N GLU A 138 7.60 -35.33 -20.22
CA GLU A 138 8.18 -34.11 -19.63
C GLU A 138 7.16 -33.42 -18.71
N SER A 139 7.59 -32.89 -17.56
CA SER A 139 6.71 -32.09 -16.70
C SER A 139 6.44 -30.70 -17.30
N PRO A 140 5.37 -29.99 -16.88
CA PRO A 140 5.19 -28.60 -17.30
C PRO A 140 6.38 -27.69 -16.96
N ASN A 141 7.01 -27.91 -15.79
CA ASN A 141 8.17 -27.15 -15.33
C ASN A 141 9.38 -27.39 -16.24
N ASP A 142 9.72 -28.66 -16.49
CA ASP A 142 10.84 -29.03 -17.38
C ASP A 142 10.69 -28.43 -18.78
N ARG A 143 9.46 -28.41 -19.31
CA ARG A 143 9.16 -27.78 -20.60
C ARG A 143 9.42 -26.28 -20.54
N ASN A 144 9.00 -25.61 -19.48
CA ASN A 144 9.16 -24.16 -19.35
C ASN A 144 10.64 -23.79 -19.20
N ASP A 145 11.42 -24.53 -18.41
CA ASP A 145 12.87 -24.38 -18.34
C ASP A 145 13.51 -24.57 -19.73
N ARG A 146 13.06 -25.56 -20.49
CA ARG A 146 13.52 -25.78 -21.88
C ARG A 146 13.13 -24.65 -22.82
N ALA A 147 11.96 -24.05 -22.63
CA ALA A 147 11.50 -22.90 -23.43
C ALA A 147 12.39 -21.68 -23.15
N ILE A 148 12.76 -21.47 -21.89
CA ILE A 148 13.70 -20.41 -21.48
C ILE A 148 15.05 -20.63 -22.14
N ARG A 149 15.65 -21.83 -22.01
CA ARG A 149 16.93 -22.17 -22.65
C ARG A 149 16.89 -21.97 -24.17
N THR A 150 15.81 -22.40 -24.84
CA THR A 150 15.64 -22.27 -26.29
C THR A 150 15.57 -20.80 -26.72
N ALA A 151 14.86 -19.96 -25.96
CA ALA A 151 14.81 -18.52 -26.21
C ALA A 151 16.19 -17.86 -26.02
N VAL A 152 16.95 -18.26 -24.98
CA VAL A 152 18.30 -17.74 -24.75
C VAL A 152 19.25 -18.15 -25.88
N VAL A 153 19.22 -19.42 -26.34
CA VAL A 153 20.00 -19.87 -27.51
C VAL A 153 19.71 -19.01 -28.74
N TRP A 154 18.44 -18.69 -28.98
CA TRP A 154 18.05 -17.83 -30.08
C TRP A 154 18.59 -16.41 -29.91
N LEU A 155 18.43 -15.82 -28.73
CA LEU A 155 18.96 -14.49 -28.41
C LEU A 155 20.49 -14.44 -28.58
N THR A 156 21.22 -15.48 -28.16
CA THR A 156 22.68 -15.56 -28.32
C THR A 156 23.08 -15.49 -29.79
N LYS A 157 22.38 -16.22 -30.67
CA LYS A 157 22.63 -16.18 -32.11
C LYS A 157 22.26 -14.83 -32.72
N HIS A 158 21.11 -14.28 -32.31
CA HIS A 158 20.55 -13.04 -32.83
C HIS A 158 21.37 -11.80 -32.45
N LEU A 159 21.90 -11.77 -31.22
CA LEU A 159 22.65 -10.63 -30.68
C LEU A 159 24.16 -10.71 -30.92
N LYS A 160 24.66 -11.82 -31.48
CA LYS A 160 26.07 -12.01 -31.82
C LYS A 160 26.69 -10.86 -32.64
N PRO A 161 26.00 -10.26 -33.65
CA PRO A 161 26.55 -9.13 -34.41
C PRO A 161 26.78 -7.86 -33.58
N LEU A 162 26.09 -7.74 -32.43
CA LEU A 162 26.21 -6.60 -31.51
C LEU A 162 27.20 -6.89 -30.37
N GLU A 163 27.77 -8.10 -30.32
CA GLU A 163 28.61 -8.61 -29.24
C GLU A 163 27.95 -8.51 -27.85
N ILE A 164 26.64 -8.72 -27.79
CA ILE A 164 25.87 -8.76 -26.54
C ILE A 164 25.56 -10.21 -26.17
N THR A 165 25.93 -10.61 -24.96
CA THR A 165 25.69 -11.95 -24.42
C THR A 165 24.42 -11.98 -23.57
N PRO A 166 23.35 -12.70 -23.94
CA PRO A 166 22.24 -12.93 -23.01
C PRO A 166 22.65 -13.96 -21.96
N VAL A 167 22.52 -13.60 -20.68
CA VAL A 167 22.89 -14.43 -19.52
C VAL A 167 21.62 -14.88 -18.80
N MET A 168 21.38 -16.19 -18.81
CA MET A 168 20.26 -16.81 -18.10
C MET A 168 20.56 -16.86 -16.60
N VAL A 169 19.66 -16.33 -15.78
CA VAL A 169 19.81 -16.35 -14.31
C VAL A 169 18.82 -17.33 -13.72
N THR A 170 19.32 -18.43 -13.17
CA THR A 170 18.50 -19.47 -12.52
C THR A 170 19.21 -20.03 -11.30
N ASN A 171 18.44 -20.34 -10.26
CA ASN A 171 18.93 -21.08 -9.10
C ASN A 171 18.55 -22.57 -9.15
N ASP A 172 17.90 -23.00 -10.23
CA ASP A 172 17.64 -24.42 -10.49
C ASP A 172 18.92 -25.08 -11.02
N GLU A 173 19.49 -25.98 -10.21
CA GLU A 173 20.72 -26.70 -10.52
C GLU A 173 20.59 -27.58 -11.78
N ASP A 174 19.42 -28.17 -12.02
CA ASP A 174 19.21 -29.02 -13.19
C ASP A 174 19.04 -28.16 -14.45
N ASN A 175 18.39 -27.01 -14.35
CA ASN A 175 18.33 -26.04 -15.45
C ASN A 175 19.73 -25.52 -15.80
N LEU A 176 20.54 -25.20 -14.79
CA LEU A 176 21.93 -24.75 -14.97
C LEU A 176 22.80 -25.84 -15.60
N ARG A 177 22.70 -27.10 -15.14
CA ARG A 177 23.43 -28.24 -15.73
C ARG A 177 23.05 -28.48 -17.19
N LYS A 178 21.78 -28.31 -17.56
CA LYS A 178 21.27 -28.49 -18.94
C LYS A 178 21.61 -27.30 -19.85
N ALA A 179 22.15 -26.20 -19.33
CA ALA A 179 22.45 -24.98 -20.06
C ALA A 179 23.89 -24.94 -20.62
N SER A 180 24.34 -26.00 -21.31
CA SER A 180 25.71 -26.10 -21.84
C SER A 180 26.02 -25.11 -22.97
N ASP A 181 25.01 -24.75 -23.76
CA ASP A 181 25.17 -24.01 -25.02
C ASP A 181 24.87 -22.50 -24.87
N VAL A 182 24.60 -22.04 -23.64
CA VAL A 182 24.25 -20.66 -23.33
C VAL A 182 25.02 -20.16 -22.12
N ALA A 183 25.19 -18.85 -22.00
CA ALA A 183 25.67 -18.27 -20.77
C ALA A 183 24.56 -18.37 -19.71
N ALA A 184 24.83 -19.08 -18.62
CA ALA A 184 23.92 -19.24 -17.50
C ALA A 184 24.68 -19.08 -16.18
N CYS A 185 24.01 -18.55 -15.16
CA CYS A 185 24.60 -18.37 -13.85
C CYS A 185 23.54 -18.42 -12.75
N ARG A 186 24.01 -18.65 -11.53
CA ARG A 186 23.24 -18.48 -10.30
C ARG A 186 23.14 -17.00 -9.93
N MET A 187 22.18 -16.67 -9.06
CA MET A 187 22.00 -15.28 -8.63
C MET A 187 23.24 -14.72 -7.92
N ASP A 188 23.90 -15.50 -7.07
CA ASP A 188 25.13 -15.08 -6.37
C ASP A 188 26.29 -14.78 -7.34
N GLU A 189 26.42 -15.55 -8.42
CA GLU A 189 27.38 -15.27 -9.49
C GLU A 189 27.05 -13.98 -10.26
N LEU A 190 25.77 -13.71 -10.51
CA LEU A 190 25.33 -12.45 -11.12
C LEU A 190 25.70 -11.27 -10.21
N LEU A 191 25.41 -11.37 -8.92
CA LEU A 191 25.74 -10.31 -7.95
C LEU A 191 27.24 -10.05 -7.86
N GLY A 192 28.08 -11.06 -8.15
CA GLY A 192 29.53 -10.87 -8.27
C GLY A 192 29.95 -9.87 -9.37
N VAL A 193 29.12 -9.63 -10.39
CA VAL A 193 29.36 -8.59 -11.40
C VAL A 193 29.13 -7.19 -10.84
N TYR A 194 28.30 -7.07 -9.80
CA TYR A 194 27.94 -5.82 -9.12
C TYR A 194 28.69 -5.67 -7.79
N SER A 195 29.95 -6.13 -7.75
CA SER A 195 30.77 -6.18 -6.53
C SER A 195 30.99 -4.82 -5.84
N GLU A 196 30.79 -3.72 -6.57
CA GLU A 196 30.82 -2.35 -6.04
C GLU A 196 29.60 -2.01 -5.16
N HIS A 197 28.58 -2.87 -5.14
CA HIS A 197 27.37 -2.75 -4.33
C HIS A 197 27.34 -3.83 -3.23
N PRO A 198 28.00 -3.61 -2.07
CA PRO A 198 28.13 -4.60 -1.01
C PRO A 198 26.80 -4.96 -0.33
N GLU A 199 25.74 -4.20 -0.58
CA GLU A 199 24.41 -4.42 -0.03
C GLU A 199 23.61 -5.51 -0.76
N LEU A 200 23.90 -5.79 -2.04
CA LEU A 200 23.11 -6.75 -2.82
C LEU A 200 23.18 -8.19 -2.30
N PRO A 201 24.33 -8.72 -1.84
CA PRO A 201 24.39 -10.05 -1.25
C PRO A 201 23.53 -10.22 0.01
N ASP A 202 23.27 -9.13 0.75
CA ASP A 202 22.43 -9.13 1.95
C ASP A 202 20.92 -9.08 1.60
N MET A 203 20.59 -8.81 0.33
CA MET A 203 19.23 -8.92 -0.23
C MET A 203 18.89 -10.34 -0.69
N MET A 204 19.85 -11.27 -0.64
CA MET A 204 19.58 -12.67 -0.95
C MET A 204 18.75 -13.28 0.19
N GLY A 205 17.60 -13.87 -0.15
CA GLY A 205 16.72 -14.53 0.81
C GLY A 205 17.43 -15.56 1.71
N SER A 206 17.06 -15.60 2.99
CA SER A 206 17.68 -16.46 4.00
C SER A 206 17.09 -17.88 3.98
N VAL A 207 17.67 -18.80 3.19
CA VAL A 207 17.09 -20.17 3.04
C VAL A 207 17.46 -21.13 4.19
N ASN A 208 18.55 -20.90 4.91
CA ASN A 208 19.06 -21.86 5.91
C ASN A 208 19.61 -21.17 7.18
N ILE A 209 18.72 -20.59 7.98
CA ILE A 209 19.07 -20.15 9.35
C ILE A 209 18.49 -21.17 10.32
N THR A 210 19.34 -22.07 10.82
CA THR A 210 18.97 -23.03 11.88
C THR A 210 19.27 -22.42 13.25
N ASP A 211 18.30 -22.48 14.16
CA ASP A 211 18.49 -22.02 15.53
C ASP A 211 19.54 -22.85 16.26
N ARG A 212 20.47 -22.18 16.96
CA ARG A 212 21.29 -22.84 17.97
C ARG A 212 20.34 -23.32 19.06
N LYS A 213 20.42 -24.61 19.41
CA LYS A 213 19.62 -25.23 20.48
C LYS A 213 19.75 -24.39 21.76
N SER A 214 18.69 -23.67 22.11
CA SER A 214 18.49 -23.19 23.47
C SER A 214 18.07 -24.37 24.36
N ASP A 215 18.41 -24.35 25.64
CA ASP A 215 17.99 -25.34 26.64
C ASP A 215 16.46 -25.33 26.94
N ASP A 216 15.67 -24.74 26.04
CA ASP A 216 14.24 -24.55 26.15
C ASP A 216 13.50 -25.62 25.32
N VAL A 217 12.51 -26.28 25.92
CA VAL A 217 11.79 -27.45 25.39
C VAL A 217 10.71 -27.00 24.39
N TRP A 218 11.07 -26.19 23.40
CA TRP A 218 10.14 -25.80 22.34
C TRP A 218 10.22 -26.78 21.17
N THR A 219 9.11 -27.46 20.86
CA THR A 219 9.04 -28.55 19.88
C THR A 219 8.76 -28.11 18.44
N GLY A 220 8.79 -26.81 18.17
CA GLY A 220 8.39 -26.23 16.89
C GLY A 220 6.88 -25.97 16.78
N TYR A 221 6.48 -25.41 15.65
CA TYR A 221 5.07 -25.19 15.31
C TYR A 221 4.40 -26.44 14.73
N ASP A 222 3.08 -26.42 14.48
CA ASP A 222 2.40 -27.48 13.76
C ASP A 222 2.46 -27.30 12.23
N GLU A 223 2.42 -28.41 11.48
CA GLU A 223 2.39 -28.35 10.02
C GLU A 223 1.03 -27.82 9.53
N HIS A 224 1.05 -26.99 8.50
CA HIS A 224 -0.19 -26.46 7.92
C HIS A 224 -0.90 -27.53 7.10
N LEU A 225 -2.23 -27.58 7.19
CA LEU A 225 -3.04 -28.46 6.36
C LEU A 225 -2.89 -28.09 4.88
N SER A 226 -2.94 -29.11 4.00
CA SER A 226 -2.91 -28.88 2.56
C SER A 226 -4.11 -28.04 2.09
N PRO A 227 -4.00 -27.30 0.97
CA PRO A 227 -5.10 -26.51 0.45
C PRO A 227 -6.40 -27.31 0.21
N VAL A 228 -6.26 -28.60 -0.14
CA VAL A 228 -7.40 -29.50 -0.35
C VAL A 228 -8.08 -29.83 0.98
N GLN A 229 -7.33 -30.11 2.04
CA GLN A 229 -7.87 -30.36 3.38
C GLN A 229 -8.52 -29.12 3.97
N VAL A 230 -7.90 -27.94 3.81
CA VAL A 230 -8.49 -26.66 4.25
C VAL A 230 -9.84 -26.44 3.55
N GLN A 231 -9.91 -26.60 2.22
CA GLN A 231 -11.16 -26.44 1.48
C GLN A 231 -12.24 -27.45 1.90
N ALA A 232 -11.85 -28.71 2.15
CA ALA A 232 -12.77 -29.73 2.62
C ALA A 232 -13.29 -29.40 4.03
N GLY A 233 -12.42 -28.98 4.95
CA GLY A 233 -12.78 -28.58 6.30
C GLY A 233 -13.69 -27.37 6.36
N LEU A 234 -13.45 -26.36 5.51
CA LEU A 234 -14.33 -25.18 5.38
C LEU A 234 -15.72 -25.56 4.84
N LYS A 235 -15.79 -26.43 3.82
CA LYS A 235 -17.08 -26.91 3.29
C LYS A 235 -17.84 -27.79 4.27
N GLY A 236 -17.11 -28.57 5.07
CA GLY A 236 -17.67 -29.41 6.11
C GLY A 236 -18.07 -28.66 7.38
N GLY A 237 -17.80 -27.35 7.47
CA GLY A 237 -18.07 -26.54 8.67
C GLY A 237 -17.19 -26.87 9.87
N LEU A 238 -16.10 -27.64 9.68
CA LEU A 238 -15.14 -27.99 10.73
C LEU A 238 -14.11 -26.88 10.96
N LEU A 239 -13.86 -26.07 9.93
CA LEU A 239 -12.97 -24.93 9.97
C LEU A 239 -13.75 -23.67 9.67
N VAL A 240 -13.29 -22.57 10.24
CA VAL A 240 -13.73 -21.22 9.88
C VAL A 240 -12.59 -20.47 9.21
N GLN A 241 -12.90 -19.45 8.42
CA GLN A 241 -11.89 -18.60 7.80
C GLN A 241 -12.18 -17.13 8.07
N GLY A 242 -11.14 -16.33 8.13
CA GLY A 242 -11.23 -14.88 8.23
C GLY A 242 -9.86 -14.24 8.18
N THR A 243 -9.82 -12.92 8.36
CA THR A 243 -8.57 -12.15 8.41
C THR A 243 -8.11 -12.05 9.86
N LEU A 244 -6.85 -12.42 10.12
CA LEU A 244 -6.25 -12.32 11.45
C LEU A 244 -5.95 -10.87 11.80
N GLN A 245 -6.51 -10.41 12.92
CA GLN A 245 -6.25 -9.10 13.53
C GLN A 245 -5.53 -9.30 14.86
N ILE A 246 -4.23 -9.01 14.85
CA ILE A 246 -3.32 -9.07 15.99
C ILE A 246 -3.47 -7.80 16.82
N ALA A 247 -3.42 -7.95 18.15
CA ALA A 247 -3.51 -6.83 19.08
C ALA A 247 -2.29 -5.89 18.92
N PRO A 248 -2.48 -4.55 18.93
CA PRO A 248 -1.39 -3.60 18.68
C PRO A 248 -0.19 -3.70 19.63
N TYR A 249 -0.39 -4.22 20.83
CA TYR A 249 0.63 -4.31 21.88
C TYR A 249 0.94 -5.74 22.31
N ASN A 250 0.41 -6.74 21.62
CA ASN A 250 0.66 -8.16 21.91
C ASN A 250 0.58 -9.00 20.63
N TYR A 251 1.73 -9.30 20.04
CA TYR A 251 1.80 -10.08 18.80
C TYR A 251 1.40 -11.56 18.98
N LEU A 252 1.26 -12.03 20.23
CA LEU A 252 0.80 -13.38 20.56
C LEU A 252 -0.72 -13.44 20.80
N GLU A 253 -1.42 -12.32 20.66
CA GLU A 253 -2.86 -12.26 20.80
C GLU A 253 -3.49 -11.68 19.54
N GLY A 254 -4.48 -12.38 19.02
CA GLY A 254 -5.22 -11.93 17.86
C GLY A 254 -6.63 -12.47 17.85
N SER A 255 -7.39 -12.00 16.88
CA SER A 255 -8.75 -12.45 16.66
C SER A 255 -9.06 -12.54 15.18
N VAL A 256 -9.94 -13.47 14.85
CA VAL A 256 -10.47 -13.66 13.51
C VAL A 256 -11.97 -13.47 13.59
N TYR A 257 -12.51 -12.54 12.82
CA TYR A 257 -13.95 -12.47 12.58
C TYR A 257 -14.28 -13.43 11.44
N ALA A 258 -15.08 -14.45 11.75
CA ALA A 258 -15.46 -15.47 10.80
C ALA A 258 -16.96 -15.71 10.82
N THR A 259 -17.52 -15.96 9.63
CA THR A 259 -18.89 -16.43 9.50
C THR A 259 -18.92 -17.93 9.81
N LEU A 260 -19.68 -18.30 10.83
CA LEU A 260 -19.92 -19.69 11.19
C LEU A 260 -20.81 -20.40 10.13
N PRO A 261 -20.88 -21.74 10.13
CA PRO A 261 -21.74 -22.49 9.21
C PRO A 261 -23.23 -22.14 9.29
N ASP A 262 -23.70 -21.58 10.41
CA ASP A 262 -25.08 -21.11 10.61
C ASP A 262 -25.35 -19.70 10.06
N GLY A 263 -24.34 -19.05 9.49
CA GLY A 263 -24.42 -17.70 8.91
C GLY A 263 -24.19 -16.57 9.92
N THR A 264 -23.94 -16.87 11.19
CA THR A 264 -23.63 -15.85 12.20
C THR A 264 -22.16 -15.43 12.11
N GLU A 265 -21.88 -14.14 12.31
CA GLU A 265 -20.50 -13.67 12.46
C GLU A 265 -20.08 -13.78 13.92
N GLN A 266 -18.96 -14.45 14.16
CA GLN A 266 -18.41 -14.60 15.50
C GLN A 266 -16.92 -14.24 15.51
N ARG A 267 -16.50 -13.58 16.58
CA ARG A 267 -15.09 -13.34 16.91
C ARG A 267 -14.50 -14.60 17.52
N VAL A 268 -13.43 -15.11 16.92
CA VAL A 268 -12.65 -16.22 17.45
C VAL A 268 -11.27 -15.71 17.88
N LEU A 269 -10.93 -15.87 19.16
CA LEU A 269 -9.63 -15.52 19.71
C LEU A 269 -8.57 -16.55 19.32
N VAL A 270 -7.38 -16.07 18.98
CA VAL A 270 -6.19 -16.88 18.71
C VAL A 270 -5.10 -16.39 19.63
N VAL A 271 -4.71 -17.21 20.61
CA VAL A 271 -3.85 -16.76 21.72
C VAL A 271 -2.69 -17.72 21.92
N GLY A 272 -1.48 -17.17 21.85
CA GLY A 272 -0.23 -17.88 22.04
C GLY A 272 0.42 -18.25 20.71
N ARG A 273 1.73 -18.47 20.78
CA ARG A 273 2.59 -18.71 19.61
C ARG A 273 2.13 -19.91 18.78
N ASN A 274 1.85 -21.03 19.45
CA ASN A 274 1.44 -22.24 18.74
C ASN A 274 0.08 -22.07 18.06
N ASP A 275 -0.88 -21.40 18.72
CA ASP A 275 -2.22 -21.15 18.17
C ASP A 275 -2.21 -20.14 17.01
N MET A 276 -1.31 -19.14 17.05
CA MET A 276 -1.06 -18.26 15.91
C MET A 276 -0.44 -18.99 14.71
N ASN A 277 0.26 -20.10 14.95
CA ASN A 277 0.85 -21.00 13.96
C ASN A 277 1.48 -20.29 12.73
N ARG A 278 2.48 -19.45 12.99
CA ARG A 278 3.25 -18.72 11.95
C ARG A 278 2.40 -17.80 11.07
N ALA A 279 1.23 -17.36 11.52
CA ALA A 279 0.45 -16.31 10.88
C ALA A 279 0.94 -14.92 11.30
N VAL A 280 0.73 -13.92 10.45
CA VAL A 280 1.04 -12.52 10.73
C VAL A 280 -0.20 -11.63 10.57
N GLN A 281 -0.08 -10.37 11.00
CA GLN A 281 -1.14 -9.36 10.90
C GLN A 281 -1.72 -9.28 9.49
N GLY A 282 -3.05 -9.43 9.38
CA GLY A 282 -3.79 -9.34 8.12
C GLY A 282 -3.76 -10.61 7.25
N ASP A 283 -3.09 -11.69 7.67
CA ASP A 283 -3.17 -12.96 6.96
C ASP A 283 -4.62 -13.47 6.90
N LYS A 284 -5.02 -14.02 5.76
CA LYS A 284 -6.27 -14.78 5.66
C LYS A 284 -6.00 -16.22 6.08
N VAL A 285 -6.58 -16.63 7.20
CA VAL A 285 -6.28 -17.89 7.88
C VAL A 285 -7.49 -18.82 7.92
N ALA A 286 -7.21 -20.12 8.00
CA ALA A 286 -8.19 -21.14 8.37
C ALA A 286 -7.95 -21.52 9.85
N VAL A 287 -9.00 -21.43 10.66
CA VAL A 287 -8.96 -21.65 12.11
C VAL A 287 -9.83 -22.84 12.47
N GLN A 288 -9.28 -23.72 13.29
CA GLN A 288 -10.03 -24.76 13.99
C GLN A 288 -10.44 -24.21 15.34
N ILE A 289 -11.75 -24.18 15.62
CA ILE A 289 -12.28 -23.73 16.90
C ILE A 289 -12.08 -24.84 17.94
N TRP A 290 -11.55 -24.49 19.10
CA TRP A 290 -11.37 -25.42 20.20
C TRP A 290 -12.71 -25.79 20.85
N PRO A 291 -12.80 -26.95 21.51
CA PRO A 291 -13.97 -27.29 22.32
C PRO A 291 -14.27 -26.21 23.36
N LYS A 292 -15.56 -25.99 23.68
CA LYS A 292 -16.01 -24.94 24.62
C LYS A 292 -15.29 -24.93 25.97
N ALA A 293 -14.80 -26.09 26.43
CA ALA A 293 -14.05 -26.20 27.68
C ALA A 293 -12.65 -25.54 27.64
N GLN A 294 -12.12 -25.26 26.45
CA GLN A 294 -10.81 -24.63 26.22
C GLN A 294 -10.93 -23.17 25.78
N TRP A 295 -12.14 -22.62 25.79
CA TRP A 295 -12.40 -21.22 25.53
C TRP A 295 -11.76 -20.37 26.63
N ARG A 296 -11.04 -19.33 26.21
CA ARG A 296 -10.27 -18.46 27.10
C ARG A 296 -10.92 -17.08 27.07
N ASN A 297 -10.86 -16.38 28.19
CA ASN A 297 -11.19 -14.96 28.21
C ASN A 297 -10.07 -14.17 27.54
N ALA A 298 -10.41 -13.06 26.89
CA ALA A 298 -9.41 -12.10 26.45
C ALA A 298 -8.55 -11.72 27.68
N PRO A 299 -7.23 -11.91 27.66
CA PRO A 299 -6.39 -11.53 28.80
C PRO A 299 -6.52 -10.03 29.03
N SER A 300 -6.65 -9.62 30.30
CA SER A 300 -6.58 -8.21 30.68
C SER A 300 -5.26 -7.65 30.18
N THR A 301 -5.28 -6.61 29.33
CA THR A 301 -4.14 -5.86 28.77
C THR A 301 -2.84 -6.03 29.57
N ALA A 302 -2.16 -7.14 29.35
CA ALA A 302 -0.86 -7.42 29.91
C ALA A 302 0.09 -7.12 28.76
N LEU A 303 0.88 -6.06 28.92
CA LEU A 303 2.00 -5.80 28.03
C LEU A 303 2.91 -7.01 28.13
N VAL A 304 2.99 -7.80 27.07
CA VAL A 304 4.03 -8.82 26.98
C VAL A 304 5.29 -8.03 26.62
N ASP A 305 6.15 -7.78 27.60
CA ASP A 305 7.51 -7.35 27.32
C ASP A 305 8.15 -8.45 26.46
N GLU A 306 8.73 -8.07 25.32
CA GLU A 306 9.25 -8.99 24.30
C GLU A 306 10.32 -9.97 24.83
N ASP A 307 10.88 -9.71 26.01
CA ASP A 307 11.87 -10.54 26.71
C ASP A 307 11.24 -11.58 27.66
N GLU A 308 9.96 -11.43 28.03
CA GLU A 308 9.20 -12.38 28.82
C GLU A 308 8.08 -13.00 27.97
N ASP A 309 8.45 -13.96 27.11
CA ASP A 309 7.53 -14.80 26.31
C ASP A 309 6.59 -15.71 27.17
N LYS A 310 6.24 -15.29 28.38
CA LYS A 310 5.31 -15.96 29.29
C LYS A 310 3.94 -15.29 29.17
N VAL A 311 2.99 -16.01 28.59
CA VAL A 311 1.57 -15.68 28.78
C VAL A 311 1.27 -15.86 30.27
N PRO A 312 0.71 -14.86 30.98
CA PRO A 312 0.31 -15.05 32.36
C PRO A 312 -0.77 -16.14 32.41
N SER A 313 -0.46 -17.27 33.06
CA SER A 313 -1.43 -18.33 33.30
C SER A 313 -2.40 -17.86 34.38
N VAL A 314 -3.71 -17.82 34.08
CA VAL A 314 -4.77 -17.42 35.03
C VAL A 314 -5.12 -18.55 36.03
N THR A 315 -4.24 -19.55 36.18
CA THR A 315 -4.41 -20.65 37.13
C THR A 315 -3.20 -20.70 38.06
N GLU A 316 -3.11 -19.74 38.99
CA GLU A 316 -2.29 -19.94 40.17
C GLU A 316 -3.09 -20.76 41.19
N GLU A 317 -2.81 -22.06 41.24
CA GLU A 317 -3.03 -22.82 42.47
C GLU A 317 -2.11 -22.26 43.56
N PRO A 318 -2.57 -22.16 44.82
CA PRO A 318 -1.80 -21.54 45.88
C PRO A 318 -0.58 -22.42 46.22
N LYS A 319 0.59 -22.05 45.71
CA LYS A 319 1.86 -22.61 46.19
C LYS A 319 2.11 -22.09 47.61
N LYS A 320 2.25 -23.03 48.54
CA LYS A 320 2.69 -22.79 49.91
C LYS A 320 4.04 -22.08 49.93
N ASP A 321 4.14 -21.10 50.81
CA ASP A 321 5.36 -20.40 51.22
C ASP A 321 6.51 -21.38 51.49
N ASP A 322 7.66 -21.13 50.84
CA ASP A 322 8.94 -21.22 51.55
C ASP A 322 9.92 -20.16 51.01
N GLY A 323 10.52 -19.41 51.94
CA GLY A 323 10.95 -18.03 51.76
C GLY A 323 12.23 -17.74 50.95
N GLY A 324 12.40 -16.47 50.57
CA GLY A 324 13.69 -15.93 50.15
C GLY A 324 13.68 -14.62 49.32
N SER A 325 13.79 -13.48 50.00
CA SER A 325 14.19 -12.12 49.57
C SER A 325 13.47 -11.41 48.40
N ALA A 326 12.75 -10.36 48.81
CA ALA A 326 12.03 -9.37 48.02
C ALA A 326 12.86 -8.57 47.01
N LYS A 327 12.28 -8.32 45.82
CA LYS A 327 12.56 -7.14 44.98
C LYS A 327 11.24 -6.40 44.75
N ARG A 328 11.28 -5.11 45.08
CA ARG A 328 10.15 -4.21 45.37
C ARG A 328 9.55 -3.65 44.07
N VAL A 329 8.34 -4.11 43.69
CA VAL A 329 7.53 -3.47 42.63
C VAL A 329 6.80 -2.27 43.22
N ARG A 330 6.98 -1.09 42.62
CA ARG A 330 6.24 0.14 42.98
C ARG A 330 4.84 0.06 42.36
N ARG A 331 3.81 -0.01 43.21
CA ARG A 331 2.40 0.22 42.82
C ARG A 331 2.14 1.72 42.84
N ALA A 332 1.46 2.22 41.80
CA ALA A 332 0.83 3.53 41.80
C ALA A 332 -0.58 3.37 42.38
N ASP A 333 -0.86 4.10 43.46
CA ASP A 333 -2.16 4.13 44.13
C ASP A 333 -3.12 5.06 43.39
N GLY A 334 -4.35 4.59 43.16
CA GLY A 334 -5.48 5.36 42.67
C GLY A 334 -6.78 4.66 43.07
N SER A 335 -7.55 5.33 43.94
CA SER A 335 -8.63 4.83 44.78
C SER A 335 -9.83 4.16 44.06
N ALA A 336 -10.23 2.98 44.52
CA ALA A 336 -11.53 2.38 44.23
C ALA A 336 -12.50 2.59 45.41
N THR A 337 -13.56 3.36 45.18
CA THR A 337 -14.75 3.42 46.04
C THR A 337 -15.58 2.14 45.89
N LYS A 338 -16.02 1.59 47.02
CA LYS A 338 -16.95 0.47 47.10
C LYS A 338 -18.28 0.82 46.43
N ALA A 339 -18.74 -0.03 45.52
CA ALA A 339 -20.13 -0.06 45.07
C ALA A 339 -20.65 -1.50 45.16
N ASP A 340 -21.87 -1.59 45.66
CA ASP A 340 -22.55 -2.77 46.17
C ASP A 340 -22.93 -3.81 45.11
N LYS A 341 -23.05 -5.05 45.59
CA LYS A 341 -23.59 -6.20 44.88
C LYS A 341 -25.06 -5.97 44.54
N LEU A 342 -25.40 -6.05 43.26
CA LEU A 342 -26.74 -6.37 42.78
C LEU A 342 -26.60 -7.56 41.83
N ASP A 343 -27.26 -8.65 42.21
CA ASP A 343 -27.31 -9.91 41.48
C ASP A 343 -28.08 -9.72 40.16
N ASP A 344 -27.34 -9.57 39.05
CA ASP A 344 -27.88 -9.61 37.69
C ASP A 344 -27.91 -11.07 37.19
N PRO A 345 -29.07 -11.61 36.76
CA PRO A 345 -29.18 -12.95 36.16
C PRO A 345 -28.32 -13.17 34.91
N ALA A 346 -27.76 -12.11 34.31
CA ALA A 346 -26.78 -12.20 33.21
C ALA A 346 -25.40 -12.73 33.64
N ALA A 347 -25.11 -12.84 34.93
CA ALA A 347 -23.80 -13.31 35.45
C ALA A 347 -23.57 -14.83 35.37
N LEU A 348 -24.50 -15.60 34.79
CA LEU A 348 -24.34 -17.04 34.56
C LEU A 348 -23.71 -17.39 33.21
N ASP A 349 -23.74 -16.48 32.23
CA ASP A 349 -23.12 -16.68 30.90
C ASP A 349 -21.65 -16.27 30.86
N THR A 350 -21.18 -15.50 31.87
CA THR A 350 -19.79 -15.05 32.03
C THR A 350 -18.80 -16.14 32.48
N LYS A 351 -19.23 -17.40 32.63
CA LYS A 351 -18.34 -18.53 32.93
C LYS A 351 -17.85 -19.29 31.70
N LEU A 352 -18.47 -19.12 30.52
CA LEU A 352 -17.92 -19.66 29.28
C LEU A 352 -17.03 -18.58 28.65
N GLY A 353 -15.75 -18.90 28.46
CA GLY A 353 -14.81 -17.96 27.84
C GLY A 353 -15.19 -17.61 26.40
N GLU A 354 -14.52 -16.64 25.81
CA GLU A 354 -14.72 -16.32 24.39
C GLU A 354 -14.26 -17.49 23.51
N PRO A 355 -14.91 -17.73 22.35
CA PRO A 355 -14.49 -18.76 21.41
C PRO A 355 -13.00 -18.62 21.07
N THR A 356 -12.23 -19.67 21.33
CA THR A 356 -10.80 -19.73 20.99
C THR A 356 -10.55 -20.74 19.90
N GLY A 357 -9.50 -20.51 19.12
CA GLY A 357 -9.09 -21.44 18.07
C GLY A 357 -7.60 -21.40 17.76
N HIS A 358 -7.22 -22.29 16.87
CA HIS A 358 -5.86 -22.50 16.39
C HIS A 358 -5.81 -22.37 14.86
N VAL A 359 -4.84 -21.62 14.35
CA VAL A 359 -4.61 -21.48 12.91
C VAL A 359 -4.04 -22.78 12.37
N VAL A 360 -4.81 -23.48 11.53
CA VAL A 360 -4.39 -24.77 10.92
C VAL A 360 -3.85 -24.62 9.51
N GLY A 361 -4.00 -23.43 8.90
CA GLY A 361 -3.50 -23.16 7.57
C GLY A 361 -3.66 -21.72 7.16
N ILE A 362 -2.81 -21.29 6.23
CA ILE A 362 -2.78 -19.91 5.76
C ILE A 362 -3.27 -19.89 4.31
N ILE A 363 -4.46 -19.33 4.12
CA ILE A 363 -5.14 -19.30 2.83
C ILE A 363 -4.48 -18.26 1.93
N ARG A 364 -4.12 -17.10 2.49
CA ARG A 364 -3.43 -16.03 1.79
C ARG A 364 -2.56 -15.24 2.77
N ARG A 365 -1.27 -15.10 2.41
CA ARG A 365 -0.32 -14.24 3.11
C ARG A 365 -0.58 -12.76 2.83
N ASN A 366 -0.33 -11.93 3.83
CA ASN A 366 -0.33 -10.47 3.78
C ASN A 366 1.06 -9.90 4.10
N TRP A 367 2.11 -10.62 3.68
CA TRP A 367 3.48 -10.14 3.84
C TRP A 367 3.72 -8.92 2.94
N ARG A 368 4.40 -7.94 3.52
CA ARG A 368 4.89 -6.74 2.84
C ARG A 368 6.33 -6.48 3.28
N SER A 369 6.92 -5.43 2.75
CA SER A 369 8.16 -4.91 3.30
C SER A 369 7.86 -4.17 4.61
N TYR A 370 8.72 -4.35 5.61
CA TYR A 370 8.60 -3.76 6.93
C TYR A 370 9.81 -2.86 7.20
N CYS A 371 9.58 -1.67 7.71
CA CYS A 371 10.62 -0.84 8.30
C CYS A 371 11.05 -1.48 9.62
N ALA A 372 12.34 -1.58 9.84
CA ALA A 372 12.93 -2.30 10.96
C ALA A 372 14.24 -1.63 11.42
N PHE A 373 14.70 -2.08 12.58
CA PHE A 373 15.98 -1.72 13.17
C PHE A 373 16.56 -2.95 13.90
N LEU A 374 17.87 -2.94 14.16
CA LEU A 374 18.50 -4.04 14.91
C LEU A 374 17.98 -4.10 16.34
N ASP A 375 17.78 -5.31 16.85
CA ASP A 375 17.42 -5.54 18.26
C ASP A 375 18.51 -4.92 19.17
N PRO A 376 18.19 -3.97 20.07
CA PRO A 376 19.17 -3.34 20.97
C PRO A 376 19.90 -4.33 21.88
N ASN A 377 19.28 -5.48 22.19
CA ASN A 377 19.89 -6.53 22.98
C ASN A 377 20.95 -7.31 22.19
N PHE A 378 21.05 -7.11 20.88
CA PHE A 378 22.13 -7.64 20.05
C PHE A 378 23.45 -6.99 20.44
N THR A 379 24.26 -7.72 21.21
CA THR A 379 25.60 -7.30 21.56
C THR A 379 26.57 -7.64 20.42
N THR A 380 27.11 -6.63 19.75
CA THR A 380 28.21 -6.74 18.76
C THR A 380 29.52 -7.28 19.34
N ARG A 381 29.54 -7.72 20.60
CA ARG A 381 30.75 -8.11 21.36
C ARG A 381 31.52 -9.29 20.75
N ASN A 382 30.90 -10.10 19.89
CA ASN A 382 31.57 -11.22 19.19
C ASN A 382 31.78 -10.99 17.69
N ALA A 383 31.40 -9.83 17.13
CA ALA A 383 31.60 -9.50 15.72
C ALA A 383 32.94 -8.79 15.46
N ARG A 384 33.97 -9.00 16.30
CA ARG A 384 35.30 -8.44 16.03
C ARG A 384 35.93 -9.19 14.85
N ALA A 385 36.04 -8.47 13.73
CA ALA A 385 36.98 -8.70 12.63
C ALA A 385 36.73 -9.88 11.68
N SER A 386 35.47 -10.21 11.37
CA SER A 386 35.20 -11.06 10.19
C SER A 386 34.14 -10.42 9.29
N ASN A 387 34.47 -10.18 8.02
CA ASN A 387 33.53 -9.88 6.92
C ASN A 387 32.58 -11.06 6.62
N ALA A 388 32.43 -12.00 7.55
CA ALA A 388 31.58 -13.16 7.41
C ALA A 388 30.12 -12.76 7.68
N PRO A 389 29.16 -13.27 6.89
CA PRO A 389 27.75 -13.01 7.13
C PRO A 389 27.32 -13.60 8.47
N THR A 390 26.70 -12.78 9.31
CA THR A 390 26.19 -13.16 10.63
C THR A 390 24.66 -13.12 10.63
N THR A 391 24.04 -13.96 11.45
CA THR A 391 22.59 -13.92 11.68
C THR A 391 22.30 -12.97 12.83
N VAL A 392 21.41 -12.01 12.58
CA VAL A 392 20.97 -11.01 13.56
C VAL A 392 19.44 -10.99 13.65
N SER A 393 18.93 -10.56 14.81
CA SER A 393 17.51 -10.33 15.01
C SER A 393 17.20 -8.85 14.78
N VAL A 394 16.12 -8.57 14.07
CA VAL A 394 15.62 -7.21 13.82
C VAL A 394 14.19 -7.08 14.32
N LEU A 395 13.85 -5.87 14.75
CA LEU A 395 12.52 -5.50 15.22
C LEU A 395 11.84 -4.65 14.15
N ALA A 396 10.63 -5.04 13.76
CA ALA A 396 9.80 -4.21 12.88
C ALA A 396 9.23 -3.01 13.64
N MET A 397 8.98 -1.90 12.94
CA MET A 397 8.30 -0.74 13.50
C MET A 397 6.84 -1.05 13.86
N ASP A 398 6.20 -1.93 13.09
CA ASP A 398 4.91 -2.52 13.44
C ASP A 398 5.07 -3.59 14.53
N ARG A 399 4.72 -3.23 15.78
CA ARG A 399 4.80 -4.10 16.97
C ARG A 399 3.93 -5.36 16.89
N ARG A 400 3.03 -5.47 15.90
CA ARG A 400 2.25 -6.68 15.64
C ARG A 400 3.05 -7.75 14.92
N ILE A 401 4.23 -7.40 14.40
CA ILE A 401 5.13 -8.32 13.70
C ILE A 401 6.20 -8.80 14.68
N PRO A 402 6.43 -10.12 14.81
CA PRO A 402 7.45 -10.66 15.69
C PRO A 402 8.86 -10.31 15.20
N LYS A 403 9.87 -10.54 16.04
CA LYS A 403 11.29 -10.39 15.65
C LYS A 403 11.58 -11.18 14.37
N ILE A 404 12.35 -10.61 13.46
CA ILE A 404 12.71 -11.22 12.17
C ILE A 404 14.19 -11.56 12.21
N LYS A 405 14.57 -12.74 11.71
CA LYS A 405 15.97 -13.13 11.56
C LYS A 405 16.45 -12.82 10.15
N ILE A 406 17.52 -12.05 10.06
CA ILE A 406 18.19 -11.75 8.78
C ILE A 406 19.64 -12.18 8.84
N ARG A 407 20.22 -12.50 7.68
CA ARG A 407 21.65 -12.77 7.53
C ARG A 407 22.31 -11.58 6.83
N THR A 408 23.28 -10.95 7.47
CA THR A 408 23.91 -9.72 6.96
C THR A 408 25.41 -9.69 7.26
N ARG A 409 26.18 -9.06 6.35
CA ARG A 409 27.58 -8.69 6.57
C ARG A 409 27.73 -7.28 7.14
N GLN A 410 26.63 -6.53 7.18
CA GLN A 410 26.55 -5.11 7.47
C GLN A 410 25.99 -4.82 8.87
N ALA A 411 26.04 -5.79 9.80
CA ALA A 411 25.47 -5.64 11.13
C ALA A 411 25.97 -4.39 11.88
N ASP A 412 27.27 -4.08 11.80
CA ASP A 412 27.84 -2.90 12.44
C ASP A 412 27.37 -1.59 11.81
N SER A 413 27.22 -1.54 10.48
CA SER A 413 26.72 -0.34 9.78
C SER A 413 25.21 -0.15 9.92
N LEU A 414 24.45 -1.23 10.12
CA LEU A 414 23.01 -1.16 10.37
C LEU A 414 22.68 -0.78 11.82
N ALA A 415 23.67 -0.77 12.72
CA ALA A 415 23.47 -0.37 14.10
C ALA A 415 23.08 1.13 14.16
N GLY A 416 21.96 1.42 14.83
CA GLY A 416 21.42 2.77 14.91
C GLY A 416 20.77 3.29 13.62
N GLN A 417 20.61 2.44 12.60
CA GLN A 417 19.93 2.78 11.35
C GLN A 417 18.49 2.23 11.32
N ARG A 418 17.63 2.91 10.56
CA ARG A 418 16.36 2.39 10.06
C ARG A 418 16.60 1.78 8.68
N PHE A 419 15.99 0.63 8.42
CA PHE A 419 16.10 -0.06 7.15
C PHE A 419 14.84 -0.86 6.86
N VAL A 420 14.68 -1.30 5.61
CA VAL A 420 13.56 -2.11 5.17
C VAL A 420 13.98 -3.57 5.11
N VAL A 421 13.12 -4.46 5.59
CA VAL A 421 13.26 -5.92 5.48
C VAL A 421 12.02 -6.54 4.85
N ALA A 422 12.21 -7.65 4.15
CA ALA A 422 11.12 -8.46 3.62
C ALA A 422 11.15 -9.86 4.24
N LEU A 423 9.97 -10.45 4.45
CA LEU A 423 9.85 -11.81 4.96
C LEU A 423 9.98 -12.83 3.81
N ASP A 424 10.81 -13.84 4.03
CA ASP A 424 11.08 -14.91 3.05
C ASP A 424 10.24 -16.15 3.35
N SER A 425 10.34 -16.62 4.60
CA SER A 425 9.74 -17.87 5.04
C SER A 425 9.62 -17.91 6.55
N TRP A 426 8.78 -18.80 7.05
CA TRP A 426 8.74 -19.12 8.47
C TRP A 426 8.76 -20.65 8.62
N PRO A 427 9.96 -21.25 8.77
CA PRO A 427 10.11 -22.68 8.99
C PRO A 427 9.46 -23.12 10.30
N ARG A 428 9.02 -24.38 10.36
CA ARG A 428 8.36 -24.96 11.53
C ARG A 428 9.28 -24.99 12.76
N GLU A 429 10.57 -25.19 12.50
CA GLU A 429 11.63 -25.34 13.50
C GLU A 429 12.21 -23.99 13.94
N SER A 430 11.84 -22.89 13.28
CA SER A 430 12.35 -21.56 13.61
C SER A 430 11.31 -20.79 14.41
N ARG A 431 11.69 -20.31 15.60
CA ARG A 431 10.80 -19.53 16.48
C ARG A 431 10.29 -18.25 15.80
N TYR A 432 11.12 -17.68 14.94
CA TYR A 432 10.95 -16.37 14.30
C TYR A 432 10.99 -16.49 12.77
N PRO A 433 10.26 -15.65 12.03
CA PRO A 433 10.34 -15.63 10.58
C PRO A 433 11.74 -15.26 10.11
N LEU A 434 12.11 -15.82 8.95
CA LEU A 434 13.32 -15.49 8.23
C LEU A 434 13.01 -14.40 7.21
N GLY A 435 13.94 -13.48 7.03
CA GLY A 435 13.86 -12.43 6.04
C GLY A 435 15.22 -12.02 5.50
N HIS A 436 15.19 -11.01 4.64
CA HIS A 436 16.37 -10.39 4.08
C HIS A 436 16.28 -8.86 4.16
N PHE A 437 17.45 -8.23 4.10
CA PHE A 437 17.57 -6.78 4.05
C PHE A 437 17.20 -6.29 2.65
N VAL A 438 16.44 -5.20 2.53
CA VAL A 438 16.07 -4.62 1.23
C VAL A 438 16.87 -3.35 0.96
N ARG A 439 16.82 -2.38 1.87
CA ARG A 439 17.57 -1.11 1.76
C ARG A 439 17.67 -0.40 3.10
N ALA A 440 18.72 0.41 3.27
CA ALA A 440 18.82 1.35 4.38
C ALA A 440 17.97 2.59 4.08
N LEU A 441 17.40 3.19 5.14
CA LEU A 441 16.66 4.45 5.09
C LEU A 441 17.53 5.59 5.61
N GLY A 442 18.17 5.40 6.77
CA GLY A 442 19.04 6.38 7.39
C GLY A 442 19.13 6.20 8.91
N SER A 443 19.69 7.18 9.61
CA SER A 443 19.89 7.13 11.05
C SER A 443 18.57 7.23 11.83
N ALA A 444 18.42 6.44 12.89
CA ALA A 444 17.28 6.57 13.78
C ALA A 444 17.23 7.95 14.43
N GLY A 445 16.05 8.56 14.48
CA GLY A 445 15.84 9.92 15.00
C GLY A 445 16.08 11.05 13.99
N ASP A 446 16.61 10.77 12.80
CA ASP A 446 16.65 11.76 11.72
C ASP A 446 15.25 12.02 11.14
N LYS A 447 14.88 13.29 10.94
CA LYS A 447 13.54 13.70 10.52
C LYS A 447 13.15 13.12 9.17
N ALA A 448 14.05 13.16 8.18
CA ALA A 448 13.77 12.63 6.85
C ALA A 448 13.59 11.11 6.90
N THR A 449 14.45 10.42 7.65
CA THR A 449 14.40 8.98 7.86
C THR A 449 13.10 8.52 8.53
N GLU A 450 12.71 9.13 9.66
CA GLU A 450 11.50 8.74 10.39
C GLU A 450 10.21 9.09 9.60
N THR A 451 10.25 10.16 8.81
CA THR A 451 9.15 10.50 7.87
C THR A 451 9.01 9.43 6.80
N GLU A 452 10.12 8.98 6.20
CA GLU A 452 10.09 7.92 5.20
C GLU A 452 9.62 6.59 5.79
N VAL A 453 10.07 6.23 7.00
CA VAL A 453 9.59 5.06 7.75
C VAL A 453 8.07 5.11 7.91
N LEU A 454 7.53 6.25 8.34
CA LEU A 454 6.10 6.45 8.55
C LEU A 454 5.31 6.23 7.26
N LEU A 455 5.76 6.83 6.15
CA LEU A 455 5.12 6.72 4.85
C LEU A 455 5.11 5.27 4.34
N LEU A 456 6.22 4.55 4.47
CA LEU A 456 6.33 3.15 4.06
C LEU A 456 5.47 2.20 4.90
N GLU A 457 5.43 2.39 6.22
CA GLU A 457 4.61 1.55 7.11
C GLU A 457 3.11 1.69 6.87
N HIS A 458 2.68 2.84 6.37
CA HIS A 458 1.28 3.13 6.04
C HIS A 458 0.98 3.04 4.54
N ASP A 459 1.90 2.49 3.74
CA ASP A 459 1.77 2.28 2.30
C ASP A 459 1.37 3.57 1.54
N VAL A 460 1.93 4.71 1.95
CA VAL A 460 1.70 6.00 1.31
C VAL A 460 2.69 6.17 0.16
N PRO A 461 2.25 6.23 -1.11
CA PRO A 461 3.14 6.43 -2.24
C PRO A 461 3.67 7.86 -2.27
N PHE A 462 4.97 8.02 -2.03
CA PHE A 462 5.64 9.32 -2.00
C PHE A 462 6.64 9.52 -3.15
N GLN A 463 6.69 8.59 -4.11
CA GLN A 463 7.54 8.75 -5.28
C GLN A 463 7.06 9.91 -6.17
N PRO A 464 7.96 10.57 -6.90
CA PRO A 464 7.57 11.55 -7.91
C PRO A 464 6.63 10.96 -8.96
N PHE A 465 5.73 11.79 -9.49
CA PHE A 465 4.87 11.39 -10.61
C PHE A 465 5.70 11.00 -11.84
N THR A 466 5.33 9.89 -12.47
CA THR A 466 6.02 9.36 -13.67
C THR A 466 5.84 10.26 -14.88
N GLN A 467 6.70 10.10 -15.89
CA GLN A 467 6.62 10.89 -17.13
C GLN A 467 5.27 10.75 -17.85
N ARG A 468 4.68 9.54 -17.87
CA ARG A 468 3.35 9.32 -18.47
C ARG A 468 2.24 10.08 -17.77
N VAL A 469 2.33 10.24 -16.44
CA VAL A 469 1.38 11.08 -15.69
C VAL A 469 1.56 12.55 -16.05
N ARG A 470 2.81 13.00 -16.27
CA ARG A 470 3.10 14.37 -16.69
C ARG A 470 2.64 14.66 -18.12
N GLU A 471 2.67 13.67 -19.01
CA GLU A 471 2.16 13.80 -20.39
C GLU A 471 0.64 14.00 -20.45
N ASP A 472 -0.11 13.59 -19.42
CA ASP A 472 -1.54 13.85 -19.31
C ASP A 472 -1.87 15.27 -18.81
N LEU A 473 -0.87 16.08 -18.42
CA LEU A 473 -1.07 17.47 -18.03
C LEU A 473 -1.36 18.36 -19.26
N PRO A 474 -2.08 19.49 -19.09
CA PRO A 474 -2.25 20.47 -20.16
C PRO A 474 -0.91 20.94 -20.73
N ALA A 475 -0.78 20.95 -22.06
CA ALA A 475 0.46 21.32 -22.74
C ALA A 475 0.87 22.78 -22.46
N GLU A 476 -0.11 23.64 -22.19
CA GLU A 476 0.09 25.04 -21.80
C GLU A 476 0.72 25.19 -20.40
N GLY A 477 0.71 24.14 -19.58
CA GLY A 477 1.25 24.17 -18.23
C GLY A 477 0.57 25.24 -17.38
N ALA A 478 1.38 26.03 -16.67
CA ALA A 478 0.90 27.14 -15.84
C ALA A 478 0.33 28.32 -16.64
N ALA A 479 0.56 28.37 -17.96
CA ALA A 479 0.02 29.41 -18.84
C ALA A 479 -1.41 29.10 -19.33
N TRP A 480 -2.00 27.99 -18.89
CA TRP A 480 -3.39 27.66 -19.20
C TRP A 480 -4.34 28.76 -18.69
N THR A 481 -5.21 29.24 -19.56
CA THR A 481 -6.25 30.23 -19.24
C THR A 481 -7.62 29.74 -19.69
N PHE A 482 -8.67 30.24 -19.07
CA PHE A 482 -10.06 30.00 -19.48
C PHE A 482 -10.30 30.49 -20.91
N ASP A 483 -11.03 29.69 -21.69
CA ASP A 483 -11.52 30.05 -23.02
C ASP A 483 -13.01 29.67 -23.14
N ALA A 484 -13.86 30.65 -23.44
CA ALA A 484 -15.32 30.48 -23.38
C ALA A 484 -15.88 29.48 -24.40
N GLU A 485 -15.21 29.32 -25.55
CA GLU A 485 -15.63 28.38 -26.59
C GLU A 485 -15.16 26.97 -26.25
N ARG A 486 -13.86 26.80 -25.99
CA ARG A 486 -13.23 25.53 -25.59
C ARG A 486 -13.87 24.95 -24.32
N ASP A 487 -14.13 25.82 -23.33
CA ASP A 487 -14.64 25.41 -22.02
C ASP A 487 -16.18 25.37 -21.97
N GLN A 488 -16.82 25.40 -23.14
CA GLN A 488 -18.22 25.05 -23.37
C GLN A 488 -19.26 26.04 -22.82
N VAL A 489 -18.85 27.27 -22.51
CA VAL A 489 -19.76 28.34 -22.08
C VAL A 489 -20.64 28.80 -23.24
N VAL A 490 -20.05 29.01 -24.42
CA VAL A 490 -20.79 29.40 -25.64
C VAL A 490 -21.83 28.34 -26.04
N SER A 491 -21.52 27.05 -25.82
CA SER A 491 -22.44 25.93 -26.11
C SER A 491 -23.57 25.75 -25.09
N GLY A 492 -23.54 26.48 -23.97
CA GLY A 492 -24.50 26.37 -22.88
C GLY A 492 -24.33 25.14 -21.96
N LYS A 493 -23.33 24.28 -22.21
CA LYS A 493 -23.05 23.11 -21.34
C LYS A 493 -22.34 23.49 -20.04
N ARG A 494 -21.69 24.64 -19.99
CA ARG A 494 -21.06 25.21 -18.80
C ARG A 494 -21.67 26.58 -18.50
N HIS A 495 -22.13 26.78 -17.28
CA HIS A 495 -22.76 28.03 -16.86
C HIS A 495 -21.70 29.08 -16.51
N ASP A 496 -21.90 30.32 -16.96
CA ASP A 496 -21.06 31.45 -16.56
C ASP A 496 -21.61 32.06 -15.25
N LEU A 497 -20.84 31.89 -14.17
CA LEU A 497 -21.17 32.40 -12.84
C LEU A 497 -20.18 33.46 -12.36
N ARG A 498 -19.31 33.99 -13.23
CA ARG A 498 -18.24 34.92 -12.86
C ARG A 498 -18.73 36.25 -12.27
N SER A 499 -20.00 36.60 -12.49
CA SER A 499 -20.60 37.81 -11.91
C SER A 499 -20.88 37.69 -10.40
N LEU A 500 -21.00 36.48 -9.87
CA LEU A 500 -21.37 36.22 -8.47
C LEU A 500 -20.25 36.61 -7.49
N ASP A 501 -20.63 37.05 -6.30
CA ASP A 501 -19.72 37.39 -5.20
C ASP A 501 -19.23 36.13 -4.46
N VAL A 502 -18.45 35.31 -5.16
CA VAL A 502 -17.87 34.06 -4.64
C VAL A 502 -16.59 34.33 -3.84
N CYS A 503 -16.42 33.66 -2.70
CA CYS A 503 -15.17 33.62 -1.94
C CYS A 503 -14.87 32.22 -1.40
N SER A 504 -13.60 31.92 -1.12
CA SER A 504 -13.19 30.73 -0.37
C SER A 504 -12.85 31.07 1.08
N ILE A 505 -12.99 30.09 2.00
CA ILE A 505 -12.67 30.23 3.42
C ILE A 505 -11.87 29.02 3.87
N ASP A 506 -10.56 29.19 4.03
CA ASP A 506 -9.61 28.09 4.14
C ASP A 506 -8.68 28.22 5.37
N PRO A 507 -7.94 27.16 5.73
CA PRO A 507 -6.83 27.29 6.67
C PRO A 507 -5.74 28.25 6.16
N PRO A 508 -5.01 28.93 7.05
CA PRO A 508 -3.90 29.80 6.63
C PRO A 508 -2.80 28.98 5.95
N GLY A 509 -2.38 29.43 4.76
CA GLY A 509 -1.38 28.75 3.93
C GLY A 509 -1.94 27.70 2.97
N CYS A 510 -3.27 27.55 2.88
CA CYS A 510 -3.90 26.68 1.87
C CYS A 510 -3.60 27.18 0.45
N THR A 511 -3.23 26.26 -0.43
CA THR A 511 -2.89 26.52 -1.85
C THR A 511 -3.76 25.72 -2.81
N ASP A 512 -4.31 24.61 -2.31
CA ASP A 512 -5.23 23.65 -2.89
C ASP A 512 -6.67 23.97 -2.48
N ILE A 513 -7.20 25.10 -2.98
CA ILE A 513 -8.55 25.57 -2.63
C ILE A 513 -9.57 24.78 -3.45
N ASP A 514 -10.22 23.82 -2.80
CA ASP A 514 -11.18 22.92 -3.44
C ASP A 514 -12.60 23.51 -3.52
N ASP A 515 -12.98 24.34 -2.54
CA ASP A 515 -14.33 24.88 -2.41
C ASP A 515 -14.38 26.40 -2.32
N ALA A 516 -15.46 26.96 -2.85
CA ALA A 516 -15.80 28.36 -2.72
C ALA A 516 -17.33 28.51 -2.57
N LEU A 517 -17.76 29.57 -1.89
CA LEU A 517 -19.16 29.76 -1.50
C LEU A 517 -19.65 31.15 -1.88
N HIS A 518 -20.96 31.28 -2.09
CA HIS A 518 -21.65 32.57 -2.06
C HIS A 518 -23.08 32.43 -1.53
N ALA A 519 -23.64 33.53 -1.05
CA ALA A 519 -25.06 33.72 -0.85
C ALA A 519 -25.52 35.06 -1.43
N THR A 520 -26.74 35.09 -1.97
CA THR A 520 -27.37 36.31 -2.49
C THR A 520 -28.86 36.28 -2.19
N ARG A 521 -29.40 37.38 -1.66
CA ARG A 521 -30.85 37.52 -1.41
C ARG A 521 -31.59 37.70 -2.72
N LEU A 522 -32.66 36.93 -2.90
CA LEU A 522 -33.53 36.97 -4.06
C LEU A 522 -34.69 37.96 -3.85
N PRO A 523 -35.29 38.52 -4.93
CA PRO A 523 -36.40 39.47 -4.83
C PRO A 523 -37.65 38.92 -4.12
N ASN A 524 -37.83 37.61 -4.09
CA ASN A 524 -38.92 36.93 -3.39
C ASN A 524 -38.69 36.76 -1.88
N GLY A 525 -37.52 37.19 -1.37
CA GLY A 525 -37.15 37.06 0.04
C GLY A 525 -36.43 35.75 0.40
N ASN A 526 -36.21 34.85 -0.56
CA ASN A 526 -35.37 33.66 -0.40
C ASN A 526 -33.89 34.00 -0.62
N PHE A 527 -33.02 32.99 -0.44
CA PHE A 527 -31.59 33.08 -0.69
C PHE A 527 -31.21 32.15 -1.85
N GLN A 528 -30.44 32.66 -2.79
CA GLN A 528 -29.62 31.83 -3.67
C GLN A 528 -28.31 31.55 -2.95
N VAL A 529 -27.98 30.27 -2.78
CA VAL A 529 -26.72 29.84 -2.17
C VAL A 529 -26.00 28.91 -3.14
N GLY A 530 -24.70 29.10 -3.31
CA GLY A 530 -23.87 28.22 -4.13
C GLY A 530 -22.68 27.69 -3.36
N VAL A 531 -22.42 26.39 -3.55
CA VAL A 531 -21.14 25.76 -3.27
C VAL A 531 -20.51 25.41 -4.62
N HIS A 532 -19.31 25.90 -4.85
CA HIS A 532 -18.54 25.74 -6.07
C HIS A 532 -17.32 24.88 -5.78
N ILE A 533 -17.23 23.71 -6.39
CA ILE A 533 -16.13 22.75 -6.17
C ILE A 533 -15.21 22.76 -7.39
N ALA A 534 -13.90 22.67 -7.20
CA ALA A 534 -12.90 22.58 -8.27
C ALA A 534 -13.26 21.51 -9.32
N ASP A 535 -13.28 21.87 -10.61
CA ASP A 535 -13.66 20.94 -11.70
C ASP A 535 -12.48 20.05 -12.15
N VAL A 536 -11.98 19.20 -11.26
CA VAL A 536 -10.89 18.24 -11.53
C VAL A 536 -11.24 17.33 -12.71
N THR A 537 -12.52 16.98 -12.88
CA THR A 537 -12.99 16.13 -13.99
C THR A 537 -12.80 16.76 -15.37
N ASN A 538 -12.54 18.06 -15.44
CA ASN A 538 -12.16 18.73 -16.68
C ASN A 538 -10.76 18.30 -17.15
N PHE A 539 -9.83 18.09 -16.22
CA PHE A 539 -8.43 17.81 -16.49
C PHE A 539 -8.09 16.31 -16.39
N VAL A 540 -8.65 15.60 -15.40
CA VAL A 540 -8.41 14.17 -15.22
C VAL A 540 -9.51 13.38 -15.94
N LYS A 541 -9.12 12.54 -16.90
CA LYS A 541 -10.05 11.71 -17.69
C LYS A 541 -9.95 10.23 -17.31
N PRO A 542 -11.05 9.49 -17.32
CA PRO A 542 -11.03 8.07 -16.98
C PRO A 542 -10.04 7.29 -17.85
N LYS A 543 -9.32 6.34 -17.24
CA LYS A 543 -8.39 5.40 -17.89
C LYS A 543 -7.12 6.04 -18.46
N THR A 544 -6.78 7.28 -18.07
CA THR A 544 -5.46 7.84 -18.35
C THR A 544 -4.43 7.39 -17.31
N ALA A 545 -3.15 7.71 -17.52
CA ALA A 545 -2.10 7.40 -16.54
C ALA A 545 -2.31 8.21 -15.26
N MET A 546 -2.69 9.48 -15.39
CA MET A 546 -3.05 10.36 -14.27
C MET A 546 -4.24 9.84 -13.46
N ASP A 547 -5.31 9.34 -14.10
CA ASP A 547 -6.45 8.72 -13.40
C ASP A 547 -6.03 7.45 -12.65
N THR A 548 -5.19 6.61 -13.27
CA THR A 548 -4.68 5.40 -12.64
C THR A 548 -3.82 5.72 -11.41
N GLU A 549 -2.96 6.74 -11.50
CA GLU A 549 -2.11 7.19 -10.40
C GLU A 549 -2.94 7.85 -9.28
N ALA A 550 -3.88 8.73 -9.62
CA ALA A 550 -4.76 9.36 -8.65
C ALA A 550 -5.61 8.32 -7.90
N ALA A 551 -6.13 7.31 -8.60
CA ALA A 551 -6.84 6.18 -7.99
C ALA A 551 -5.93 5.33 -7.09
N TYR A 552 -4.66 5.16 -7.45
CA TYR A 552 -3.68 4.45 -6.62
C TYR A 552 -3.37 5.22 -5.33
N ARG A 553 -3.12 6.54 -5.43
CA ARG A 553 -2.86 7.41 -4.26
C ARG A 553 -4.11 7.62 -3.39
N SER A 554 -5.30 7.61 -4.01
CA SER A 554 -6.63 7.80 -3.41
C SER A 554 -6.89 9.15 -2.73
N THR A 555 -5.97 9.66 -1.93
CA THR A 555 -6.08 10.92 -1.20
C THR A 555 -4.72 11.59 -1.08
N THR A 556 -4.72 12.90 -0.88
CA THR A 556 -3.54 13.64 -0.44
C THR A 556 -3.29 13.34 1.04
N VAL A 557 -2.04 13.05 1.40
CA VAL A 557 -1.64 12.76 2.80
C VAL A 557 -0.93 13.97 3.39
N TYR A 558 -1.49 14.52 4.47
CA TYR A 558 -0.93 15.69 5.17
C TYR A 558 -0.09 15.23 6.37
N LEU A 559 1.16 15.69 6.42
CA LEU A 559 2.08 15.54 7.54
C LEU A 559 2.32 16.91 8.19
N VAL A 560 3.10 16.95 9.27
CA VAL A 560 3.38 18.19 10.02
C VAL A 560 4.15 19.20 9.15
N ASP A 561 5.16 18.75 8.41
CA ASP A 561 6.08 19.60 7.64
C ASP A 561 5.82 19.60 6.13
N ARG A 562 5.01 18.65 5.63
CA ARG A 562 4.82 18.45 4.19
C ARG A 562 3.47 17.82 3.85
N ARG A 563 3.17 17.81 2.56
CA ARG A 563 2.01 17.18 1.96
C ARG A 563 2.45 16.24 0.84
N ILE A 564 1.82 15.07 0.75
CA ILE A 564 2.04 14.11 -0.35
C ILE A 564 0.83 14.17 -1.26
N ASP A 565 0.97 14.86 -2.39
CA ASP A 565 -0.15 15.18 -3.27
C ASP A 565 -0.71 13.95 -4.02
N MET A 566 -2.04 13.89 -4.11
CA MET A 566 -2.76 12.94 -4.97
C MET A 566 -2.57 13.26 -6.46
N LEU A 567 -2.56 14.54 -6.82
CA LEU A 567 -2.40 15.04 -8.19
C LEU A 567 -1.12 15.87 -8.32
N PRO A 568 -0.53 15.98 -9.53
CA PRO A 568 0.61 16.86 -9.74
C PRO A 568 0.31 18.29 -9.31
N GLU A 569 1.33 18.97 -8.75
CA GLU A 569 1.23 20.33 -8.20
C GLU A 569 0.53 21.31 -9.16
N LEU A 570 0.87 21.27 -10.46
CA LEU A 570 0.24 22.10 -11.48
C LEU A 570 -1.30 22.03 -11.46
N LEU A 571 -1.88 20.85 -11.26
CA LEU A 571 -3.34 20.72 -11.15
C LEU A 571 -3.83 21.11 -9.77
N GLY A 572 -3.23 20.55 -8.72
CA GLY A 572 -3.72 20.68 -7.35
C GLY A 572 -3.65 22.10 -6.80
N THR A 573 -2.52 22.79 -6.97
CA THR A 573 -2.28 24.11 -6.36
C THR A 573 -2.48 25.28 -7.31
N ASN A 574 -2.74 25.02 -8.60
CA ASN A 574 -2.90 26.09 -9.60
C ASN A 574 -4.17 25.94 -10.45
N LEU A 575 -4.23 24.97 -11.37
CA LEU A 575 -5.28 24.96 -12.39
C LEU A 575 -6.67 24.60 -11.85
N CYS A 576 -6.73 23.70 -10.87
CA CYS A 576 -7.99 23.31 -10.21
C CYS A 576 -8.29 24.20 -9.00
N SER A 577 -7.25 24.69 -8.31
CA SER A 577 -7.40 25.55 -7.14
C SER A 577 -8.21 26.81 -7.47
N LEU A 578 -9.28 27.05 -6.70
CA LEU A 578 -10.23 28.16 -6.86
C LEU A 578 -9.69 29.49 -6.32
N MET A 579 -8.45 29.82 -6.70
CA MET A 579 -7.74 31.03 -6.29
C MET A 579 -8.53 32.30 -6.62
N SER A 580 -8.38 33.32 -5.77
CA SER A 580 -8.99 34.63 -6.01
C SER A 580 -8.45 35.34 -7.25
N ASN A 581 -9.31 36.14 -7.88
CA ASN A 581 -9.05 37.04 -9.00
C ASN A 581 -8.62 36.33 -10.30
N VAL A 582 -8.93 35.05 -10.44
CA VAL A 582 -8.66 34.27 -11.65
C VAL A 582 -9.89 33.45 -12.04
N ASP A 583 -10.18 33.38 -13.34
CA ASP A 583 -11.24 32.52 -13.87
C ASP A 583 -10.87 31.05 -13.67
N ARG A 584 -11.78 30.29 -13.05
CA ARG A 584 -11.58 28.87 -12.74
C ARG A 584 -12.81 28.04 -13.07
N LEU A 585 -12.56 26.83 -13.56
CA LEU A 585 -13.60 25.86 -13.84
C LEU A 585 -14.05 25.22 -12.53
N ALA A 586 -15.37 25.19 -12.32
CA ALA A 586 -15.96 24.61 -11.13
C ALA A 586 -17.13 23.70 -11.51
N PHE A 587 -17.53 22.86 -10.56
CA PHE A 587 -18.83 22.20 -10.54
C PHE A 587 -19.64 22.86 -9.42
N SER A 588 -20.78 23.46 -9.78
CA SER A 588 -21.60 24.23 -8.85
C SER A 588 -22.83 23.44 -8.41
N CYS A 589 -23.03 23.40 -7.11
CA CYS A 589 -24.28 23.03 -6.47
C CYS A 589 -24.96 24.31 -5.99
N MET A 590 -26.10 24.63 -6.61
CA MET A 590 -26.85 25.87 -6.38
C MET A 590 -28.18 25.52 -5.73
N TRP A 591 -28.54 26.23 -4.66
CA TRP A 591 -29.81 26.09 -3.99
C TRP A 591 -30.57 27.41 -3.97
N GLU A 592 -31.89 27.30 -4.01
CA GLU A 592 -32.77 28.30 -3.42
C GLU A 592 -33.16 27.83 -2.02
N LEU A 593 -32.81 28.61 -1.00
CA LEU A 593 -33.13 28.35 0.39
C LEU A 593 -34.14 29.40 0.89
N ASP A 594 -35.14 28.97 1.64
CA ASP A 594 -36.02 29.90 2.34
C ASP A 594 -35.31 30.53 3.56
N ASN A 595 -36.00 31.45 4.24
CA ASN A 595 -35.47 32.09 5.44
C ASN A 595 -35.12 31.10 6.56
N ASP A 596 -35.72 29.91 6.59
CA ASP A 596 -35.49 28.84 7.56
C ASP A 596 -34.48 27.79 7.08
N ALA A 597 -33.73 28.09 6.02
CA ALA A 597 -32.75 27.20 5.42
C ALA A 597 -33.36 25.86 4.98
N ASN A 598 -34.63 25.83 4.57
CA ASN A 598 -35.21 24.71 3.85
C ASN A 598 -34.89 24.84 2.36
N ILE A 599 -34.58 23.71 1.72
CA ILE A 599 -34.31 23.68 0.29
C ILE A 599 -35.62 23.82 -0.49
N VAL A 600 -35.77 24.91 -1.23
CA VAL A 600 -36.87 25.12 -2.17
C VAL A 600 -36.55 24.44 -3.49
N SER A 601 -35.33 24.63 -4.00
CA SER A 601 -34.84 23.95 -5.22
C SER A 601 -33.32 23.74 -5.17
N ALA A 602 -32.83 22.77 -5.95
CA ALA A 602 -31.41 22.47 -6.09
C ALA A 602 -31.06 22.23 -7.57
N GLN A 603 -29.94 22.80 -8.02
CA GLN A 603 -29.42 22.69 -9.37
C GLN A 603 -27.94 22.31 -9.34
N PHE A 604 -27.52 21.47 -10.30
CA PHE A 604 -26.17 20.94 -10.39
C PHE A 604 -25.67 21.13 -11.82
N HIS A 605 -24.57 21.85 -11.99
CA HIS A 605 -24.01 22.08 -13.33
C HIS A 605 -22.52 22.39 -13.28
N LYS A 606 -21.83 22.08 -14.38
CA LYS A 606 -20.49 22.62 -14.64
C LYS A 606 -20.60 24.13 -14.80
N SER A 607 -19.62 24.86 -14.26
CA SER A 607 -19.57 26.31 -14.29
C SER A 607 -18.17 26.86 -14.51
N VAL A 608 -18.08 28.15 -14.77
CA VAL A 608 -16.88 28.97 -14.59
C VAL A 608 -17.18 30.02 -13.54
N ILE A 609 -16.26 30.22 -12.59
CA ILE A 609 -16.37 31.21 -11.52
C ILE A 609 -15.15 32.14 -11.53
N HIS A 610 -15.31 33.28 -10.87
CA HIS A 610 -14.24 34.23 -10.59
C HIS A 610 -14.28 34.56 -9.10
N SER A 611 -13.52 33.81 -8.29
CA SER A 611 -13.50 34.03 -6.84
C SER A 611 -12.96 35.44 -6.55
N LYS A 612 -13.71 36.26 -5.82
CA LYS A 612 -13.32 37.65 -5.53
C LYS A 612 -12.37 37.75 -4.33
N ALA A 613 -12.34 36.73 -3.48
CA ALA A 613 -11.48 36.69 -2.30
C ALA A 613 -11.18 35.25 -1.86
N SER A 614 -9.95 35.04 -1.41
CA SER A 614 -9.52 33.84 -0.67
C SER A 614 -9.23 34.27 0.76
N LEU A 615 -10.06 33.82 1.71
CA LEU A 615 -10.03 34.26 3.10
C LEU A 615 -9.53 33.13 3.99
N THR A 616 -8.80 33.47 5.04
CA THR A 616 -8.61 32.53 6.15
C THR A 616 -9.84 32.47 7.04
N TYR A 617 -10.01 31.38 7.81
CA TYR A 617 -11.06 31.29 8.83
C TYR A 617 -11.11 32.50 9.77
N ASP A 618 -9.95 33.06 10.11
CA ASP A 618 -9.79 34.20 11.00
C ASP A 618 -10.24 35.51 10.33
N GLN A 619 -9.87 35.69 9.06
CA GLN A 619 -10.30 36.85 8.27
C GLN A 619 -11.80 36.83 8.03
N ALA A 620 -12.37 35.66 7.71
CA ALA A 620 -13.81 35.50 7.56
C ALA A 620 -14.55 35.75 8.88
N GLN A 621 -14.00 35.30 10.02
CA GLN A 621 -14.61 35.54 11.33
C GLN A 621 -14.59 37.03 11.67
N ALA A 622 -13.47 37.72 11.44
CA ALA A 622 -13.37 39.15 11.64
C ALA A 622 -14.39 39.94 10.80
N ARG A 623 -14.65 39.52 9.56
CA ARG A 623 -15.70 40.10 8.70
C ARG A 623 -17.11 39.87 9.26
N ILE A 624 -17.38 38.69 9.80
CA ILE A 624 -18.67 38.39 10.46
C ILE A 624 -18.88 39.33 11.64
N ASP A 625 -17.84 39.51 12.46
CA ASP A 625 -17.90 40.25 13.72
C ASP A 625 -17.91 41.78 13.56
N ASP A 626 -17.28 42.32 12.50
CA ASP A 626 -17.19 43.77 12.25
C ASP A 626 -18.46 44.36 11.63
N SER A 627 -19.38 44.83 12.47
CA SER A 627 -20.65 45.44 12.06
C SER A 627 -20.55 46.64 11.12
N ALA A 628 -19.38 47.31 11.01
CA ALA A 628 -19.19 48.45 10.12
C ALA A 628 -18.93 48.04 8.66
N GLN A 629 -18.54 46.79 8.42
CA GLN A 629 -18.21 46.29 7.09
C GLN A 629 -19.44 45.76 6.35
N HIS A 630 -19.73 46.30 5.17
CA HIS A 630 -20.95 46.02 4.39
C HIS A 630 -20.69 45.72 2.90
N ASP A 631 -19.48 45.33 2.52
CA ASP A 631 -19.22 44.89 1.16
C ASP A 631 -20.00 43.60 0.83
N THR A 632 -20.13 43.30 -0.47
CA THR A 632 -20.94 42.19 -0.96
C THR A 632 -20.48 40.84 -0.41
N ILE A 633 -19.17 40.63 -0.32
CA ILE A 633 -18.58 39.40 0.25
C ILE A 633 -18.91 39.29 1.74
N THR A 634 -18.76 40.37 2.50
CA THR A 634 -19.11 40.36 3.93
C THR A 634 -20.59 40.08 4.16
N THR A 635 -21.47 40.65 3.33
CA THR A 635 -22.92 40.38 3.39
C THR A 635 -23.23 38.91 3.06
N SER A 636 -22.61 38.38 2.01
CA SER A 636 -22.70 36.97 1.60
C SER A 636 -22.27 36.02 2.73
N ILE A 637 -21.12 36.26 3.37
CA ILE A 637 -20.61 35.43 4.48
C ILE A 637 -21.55 35.48 5.69
N ARG A 638 -22.14 36.63 6.01
CA ARG A 638 -23.11 36.74 7.12
C ARG A 638 -24.40 35.99 6.83
N ASP A 639 -24.91 36.08 5.60
CA ASP A 639 -26.09 35.34 5.17
C ASP A 639 -25.84 33.83 5.20
N LEU A 640 -24.67 33.38 4.70
CA LEU A 640 -24.22 31.99 4.84
C LEU A 640 -24.17 31.55 6.31
N ASN A 641 -23.55 32.34 7.18
CA ASN A 641 -23.43 32.02 8.59
C ASN A 641 -24.79 31.87 9.30
N MET A 642 -25.71 32.79 9.02
CA MET A 642 -27.07 32.74 9.55
C MET A 642 -27.78 31.43 9.14
N LEU A 643 -27.69 31.06 7.87
CA LEU A 643 -28.29 29.83 7.35
C LEU A 643 -27.60 28.57 7.90
N ALA A 644 -26.28 28.57 8.03
CA ALA A 644 -25.49 27.48 8.60
C ALA A 644 -25.91 27.17 10.05
N LYS A 645 -26.16 28.19 10.88
CA LYS A 645 -26.68 28.00 12.25
C LYS A 645 -28.00 27.24 12.27
N LYS A 646 -28.90 27.52 11.32
CA LYS A 646 -30.19 26.83 11.19
C LYS A 646 -30.02 25.38 10.72
N LEU A 647 -29.17 25.16 9.72
CA LEU A 647 -28.82 23.82 9.23
C LEU A 647 -28.23 22.95 10.35
N ARG A 648 -27.28 23.50 11.10
CA ARG A 648 -26.65 22.81 12.24
C ARG A 648 -27.65 22.47 13.32
N ALA A 649 -28.50 23.41 13.72
CA ALA A 649 -29.53 23.16 14.73
C ALA A 649 -30.43 21.99 14.34
N ARG A 650 -30.92 21.98 13.09
CA ARG A 650 -31.73 20.89 12.53
C ARG A 650 -30.97 19.56 12.50
N ARG A 651 -29.70 19.58 12.10
CA ARG A 651 -28.83 18.38 12.06
C ARG A 651 -28.64 17.77 13.46
N MET A 652 -28.43 18.62 14.47
CA MET A 652 -28.30 18.17 15.86
C MET A 652 -29.62 17.64 16.43
N GLU A 653 -30.75 18.32 16.14
CA GLU A 653 -32.09 17.84 16.52
C GLU A 653 -32.42 16.47 15.89
N ALA A 654 -31.95 16.23 14.67
CA ALA A 654 -32.05 14.93 14.00
C ALA A 654 -31.14 13.83 14.59
N GLY A 655 -30.36 14.13 15.64
CA GLY A 655 -29.54 13.15 16.35
C GLY A 655 -28.09 13.01 15.86
N ALA A 656 -27.55 14.02 15.16
CA ALA A 656 -26.16 14.00 14.74
C ALA A 656 -25.18 14.02 15.93
N LEU A 657 -24.11 13.24 15.81
CA LEU A 657 -23.02 13.19 16.79
C LEU A 657 -21.86 14.07 16.33
N THR A 658 -21.34 14.91 17.22
CA THR A 658 -20.09 15.65 16.98
C THR A 658 -18.96 14.96 17.74
N LEU A 659 -18.08 14.27 17.00
CA LEU A 659 -16.93 13.53 17.54
C LEU A 659 -15.63 14.22 17.10
N SER A 660 -15.43 15.47 17.51
CA SER A 660 -14.20 16.20 17.19
C SER A 660 -13.09 15.81 18.17
N SER A 661 -12.01 15.20 17.67
CA SER A 661 -10.76 15.10 18.42
C SER A 661 -10.02 16.45 18.35
N PRO A 662 -9.41 16.93 19.44
CA PRO A 662 -8.59 18.14 19.39
C PRO A 662 -7.45 17.97 18.38
N GLU A 663 -7.41 18.83 17.35
CA GLU A 663 -6.31 18.88 16.40
C GLU A 663 -5.17 19.74 16.97
N VAL A 664 -3.95 19.22 16.86
CA VAL A 664 -2.72 19.90 17.30
C VAL A 664 -1.99 20.43 16.07
N ARG A 665 -1.53 21.68 16.12
CA ARG A 665 -0.69 22.31 15.11
C ARG A 665 0.68 22.66 15.71
N PHE A 666 1.74 22.39 14.97
CA PHE A 666 3.09 22.78 15.34
C PHE A 666 3.44 24.13 14.70
N ARG A 667 4.00 25.04 15.49
CA ARG A 667 4.67 26.24 14.96
C ARG A 667 6.12 25.85 14.67
N LEU A 668 6.47 25.87 13.38
CA LEU A 668 7.83 25.55 12.93
C LEU A 668 8.65 26.84 12.80
N GLU A 669 9.95 26.74 13.06
CA GLU A 669 10.89 27.81 12.73
C GLU A 669 11.12 27.86 11.20
N ASN A 670 11.21 29.07 10.64
CA ASN A 670 11.19 29.26 9.18
C ASN A 670 12.33 28.54 8.45
N ASP A 671 13.55 28.56 9.00
CA ASP A 671 14.75 28.05 8.32
C ASP A 671 15.01 26.56 8.62
N SER A 672 14.96 26.16 9.90
CA SER A 672 15.24 24.80 10.34
C SER A 672 14.05 23.84 10.15
N GLN A 673 12.82 24.38 10.06
CA GLN A 673 11.57 23.61 10.10
C GLN A 673 11.45 22.73 11.37
N ASP A 674 12.14 23.12 12.44
CA ASP A 674 12.06 22.48 13.76
C ASP A 674 10.85 23.03 14.53
N PRO A 675 10.13 22.18 15.29
CA PRO A 675 8.97 22.60 16.05
C PRO A 675 9.39 23.44 17.27
N VAL A 676 8.89 24.68 17.32
CA VAL A 676 9.16 25.64 18.41
C VAL A 676 8.02 25.65 19.43
N ASP A 677 6.79 25.47 18.97
CA ASP A 677 5.60 25.53 19.82
C ASP A 677 4.50 24.58 19.33
N VAL A 678 3.57 24.26 20.22
CA VAL A 678 2.45 23.35 19.97
C VAL A 678 1.14 24.06 20.36
N GLU A 679 0.27 24.27 19.38
CA GLU A 679 -0.99 24.98 19.55
C GLU A 679 -2.17 24.04 19.29
N LEU A 680 -3.24 24.19 20.08
CA LEU A 680 -4.51 23.52 19.80
C LEU A 680 -5.31 24.35 18.79
N LYS A 681 -5.80 23.70 17.74
CA LYS A 681 -6.65 24.35 16.74
C LYS A 681 -8.00 24.71 17.38
N ALA A 682 -8.26 26.00 17.53
CA ALA A 682 -9.56 26.49 17.98
C ALA A 682 -10.58 26.40 16.84
N LEU A 683 -11.69 25.69 17.08
CA LEU A 683 -12.83 25.66 16.17
C LEU A 683 -13.63 26.96 16.29
N LYS A 684 -13.73 27.70 15.18
CA LYS A 684 -14.48 28.96 15.07
C LYS A 684 -15.84 28.74 14.43
N GLU A 685 -16.69 29.77 14.47
CA GLU A 685 -18.02 29.73 13.85
C GLU A 685 -17.91 29.59 12.33
N THR A 686 -16.89 30.19 11.72
CA THR A 686 -16.57 30.04 10.29
C THR A 686 -16.21 28.60 9.91
N ASN A 687 -15.61 27.80 10.80
CA ASN A 687 -15.39 26.37 10.53
C ASN A 687 -16.74 25.63 10.41
N ALA A 688 -17.66 25.90 11.33
CA ALA A 688 -19.00 25.31 11.29
C ALA A 688 -19.81 25.80 10.07
N LEU A 689 -19.63 27.05 9.65
CA LEU A 689 -20.26 27.59 8.43
C LEU A 689 -19.90 26.74 7.22
N VAL A 690 -18.61 26.55 6.96
CA VAL A 690 -18.13 25.76 5.81
C VAL A 690 -18.60 24.30 5.95
N GLU A 691 -18.48 23.70 7.14
CA GLU A 691 -18.93 22.33 7.42
C GLU A 691 -20.38 22.09 6.99
N GLU A 692 -21.33 22.95 7.39
CA GLU A 692 -22.76 22.75 7.10
C GLU A 692 -23.08 22.83 5.61
N PHE A 693 -22.41 23.72 4.85
CA PHE A 693 -22.63 23.80 3.41
C PHE A 693 -21.95 22.67 2.64
N MET A 694 -20.80 22.17 3.09
CA MET A 694 -20.19 20.96 2.53
C MET A 694 -21.06 19.73 2.79
N LEU A 695 -21.63 19.59 3.99
CA LEU A 695 -22.60 18.53 4.30
C LEU A 695 -23.85 18.64 3.41
N LEU A 696 -24.39 19.85 3.24
CA LEU A 696 -25.54 20.10 2.37
C LEU A 696 -25.25 19.73 0.91
N ALA A 697 -24.07 20.10 0.39
CA ALA A 697 -23.57 19.72 -0.92
C ALA A 697 -23.53 18.19 -1.07
N ASN A 698 -22.85 17.51 -0.15
CA ASN A 698 -22.68 16.07 -0.18
C ASN A 698 -24.02 15.32 -0.13
N ILE A 699 -24.96 15.73 0.74
CA ILE A 699 -26.30 15.12 0.83
C ILE A 699 -27.09 15.34 -0.47
N SER A 700 -27.03 16.55 -1.02
CA SER A 700 -27.77 16.91 -2.24
C SER A 700 -27.25 16.13 -3.45
N VAL A 701 -25.92 16.02 -3.59
CA VAL A 701 -25.27 15.23 -4.65
C VAL A 701 -25.55 13.75 -4.46
N ALA A 702 -25.44 13.21 -3.24
CA ALA A 702 -25.72 11.80 -2.95
C ALA A 702 -27.15 11.41 -3.38
N ARG A 703 -28.14 12.25 -3.10
CA ARG A 703 -29.53 12.05 -3.56
C ARG A 703 -29.71 12.13 -5.07
N LYS A 704 -28.82 12.83 -5.78
CA LYS A 704 -28.90 13.01 -7.24
C LYS A 704 -28.28 11.84 -8.01
N ILE A 705 -27.24 11.22 -7.45
CA ILE A 705 -26.50 10.13 -8.10
C ILE A 705 -27.02 8.73 -7.72
N TYR A 706 -27.82 8.61 -6.67
CA TYR A 706 -28.60 7.42 -6.30
C TYR A 706 -29.96 7.45 -6.97
#